data_AF-A0A9F7QS58-F1
#
_entry.id   AF-A0A9F7QS58-F1
#
_cell.length_a   1.000
_cell.length_b   1.000
_cell.length_c   1.000
_cell.angle_alpha   90.00
_cell.angle_beta   90.00
_cell.angle_gamma   90.00
#
_symmetry.space_group_name_H-M   'P 1'
#
loop_
_entity.id
_entity.type
_entity.pdbx_description
1 polymer ?
#
loop_
_entity_poly.entity_id
_entity_poly.type
_entity_poly.pdbx_seq_one_letter_code
_entity_poly.pdbx_strand_id
1 'polypeptide(L)'
;MEFKRRNGGPSMGGASQAKRGKKGSEWEDGPSNFEEELALLDEIEMEMESVEGQAGHDVIPVGDLFSADLNPRWRRPAAAPLRPDKDTLVFQQIDLDYYLGSAVAGMPGQVQGKVPVVRMFGVTDSGNSVCCHIHGFAPYFYIPAPAGFTNSHLAEFQKELNSAVLKDMRSNKDNISVTVLAVDITRKESMYGYHGKRPLDFLRITMAMPRLVAPAKRILEQGFKFAHFSIQSYSAYEANIDFEIRFMVDSDVVGCCWIELPKGKYKLREEKSTGETDSRDPDKVSLCQYEVDVGWTDLISHPTEGDWQRIAPLRVLSFDIECAGRKGVFPEAEVDPVIQIASMVQRQGEKEPFIRTVFTLQSCASIVGSQILCFTQEKQLLQSWAEFVRTVDPDVITGYNIQNFDLPYLLNRAAALKVNYFPYLGRMRGIRSVLKDSSFQSKQMGRRENKTVNMEGRVQFDLLQVLLRDYKLRSYTLNAVSFHFLQEQKEDVQHSIITDLQNGNEQTRRRLAVYCLKDAYLPLRLLQKLMCVINYMEMARVTGVPLTYLLSRGQQIKVVSQLLRQAMKQNLVMPVVKTEGGEDYTGATVIEPEKGYYSVPIATLDFSSLYPSIMMAHNLCYTTLLQKGQAEKLGLSSEDFIKTPTGDLFVKSSVRKGLLPEILENLLSARKRAKTDLKKETDPFRKQVLDGRQLALKISANSVYGFTGAQVGKLPCLEISQSVTGFGRQMIEQTKQLVESKYTFANGYPADAKVIYGDTDSVMVKLGVDTVQEAMSVGREAAEWVSSHFVPPIKLEFEKVYYPYLLINKKRYAGLYFSSSSEHHDKMDCKGIETVRRDNCPLVANLINMCLQKILIDRDPDGAVAHAKEVISDLLCNRIDISQLVITKELTRTAQEYAGKQAHVELAERMRKRDAGSAPNLGDRVPYVIIKAAKGVAAYMKSEDPIYVLENNIPIDTEYYLEQQLSKPLLRIFEPILGETKAESVLLKGDHTRCKTVLTSRVGGLMAFAQKRNTCIGCKAVLKADTAMCDFCKKKESELYQKEIAHLSTLEEKFSRLWTQCQRCQGSLHEDVLCTSRDCPIFYMRKKVQKDLGDQEKLVSRFGW
;
A
#
# COMPACT_ATOMS: atom_id res chain seq x y z
N MET A 1 33.48 -35.49 72.66
CA MET A 1 34.67 -35.88 71.86
C MET A 1 34.63 -35.03 70.61
N GLU A 2 35.00 -33.76 70.78
CA GLU A 2 36.26 -33.12 70.33
C GLU A 2 36.12 -32.58 68.90
N PHE A 3 36.45 -31.33 68.55
CA PHE A 3 36.36 -30.03 69.21
C PHE A 3 36.54 -28.97 68.09
N LYS A 4 35.74 -27.89 68.08
CA LYS A 4 35.94 -26.58 67.36
C LYS A 4 35.94 -26.60 65.81
N ARG A 5 35.47 -25.60 65.05
CA ARG A 5 34.99 -24.21 65.34
C ARG A 5 34.30 -23.62 64.09
N ARG A 6 33.26 -22.79 64.32
CA ARG A 6 32.83 -21.55 63.61
C ARG A 6 32.44 -21.62 62.11
N ASN A 7 31.43 -20.90 61.61
CA ASN A 7 30.31 -20.14 62.19
C ASN A 7 29.38 -19.73 61.02
N GLY A 8 28.07 -19.98 61.18
CA GLY A 8 27.04 -18.96 61.00
C GLY A 8 26.56 -18.57 59.60
N GLY A 9 25.51 -19.25 59.13
CA GLY A 9 24.18 -18.61 59.17
C GLY A 9 23.37 -18.60 57.85
N PRO A 10 22.05 -18.94 57.86
CA PRO A 10 21.43 -19.72 56.79
C PRO A 10 20.14 -19.10 56.18
N SER A 11 19.57 -19.86 55.23
CA SER A 11 18.36 -19.63 54.45
C SER A 11 17.08 -19.26 55.21
N MET A 12 16.19 -18.52 54.56
CA MET A 12 14.81 -18.22 54.98
C MET A 12 13.79 -18.74 53.95
N GLY A 13 12.60 -19.16 54.42
CA GLY A 13 11.43 -19.51 53.60
C GLY A 13 10.14 -18.80 54.04
N GLY A 14 9.13 -18.82 53.15
CA GLY A 14 7.69 -18.75 53.49
C GLY A 14 6.88 -17.44 53.31
N ALA A 15 5.81 -17.54 52.48
CA ALA A 15 4.46 -16.92 52.56
C ALA A 15 4.11 -15.48 52.02
N SER A 16 3.19 -15.50 51.03
CA SER A 16 1.95 -14.71 50.76
C SER A 16 1.81 -13.16 50.82
N GLN A 17 1.19 -12.65 49.75
CA GLN A 17 0.25 -11.51 49.59
C GLN A 17 0.66 -10.07 49.99
N ALA A 18 0.84 -9.18 49.00
CA ALA A 18 0.04 -7.94 48.80
C ALA A 18 0.63 -6.99 47.73
N LYS A 19 -0.24 -6.57 46.80
CA LYS A 19 -0.28 -5.29 46.05
C LYS A 19 1.04 -4.72 45.46
N ARG A 20 1.28 -4.96 44.16
CA ARG A 20 2.03 -4.03 43.30
C ARG A 20 1.07 -3.26 42.41
N GLY A 21 0.93 -1.96 42.69
CA GLY A 21 0.24 -1.00 41.82
C GLY A 21 1.06 -0.75 40.56
N LYS A 22 0.38 -0.74 39.41
CA LYS A 22 0.92 -0.22 38.14
C LYS A 22 1.13 1.29 38.28
N LYS A 23 2.35 1.75 38.05
CA LYS A 23 2.68 3.16 37.78
C LYS A 23 3.48 3.24 36.48
N GLY A 24 3.04 4.16 35.62
CA GLY A 24 3.88 4.96 34.72
C GLY A 24 4.46 4.25 33.50
N SER A 25 3.85 4.47 32.33
CA SER A 25 4.52 4.33 31.04
C SER A 25 5.53 5.47 30.87
N GLU A 26 6.78 5.23 31.25
CA GLU A 26 7.91 6.05 30.79
C GLU A 26 8.43 5.47 29.47
N TRP A 27 8.68 6.38 28.53
CA TRP A 27 9.21 6.11 27.20
C TRP A 27 10.71 5.86 27.34
N GLU A 28 11.13 4.60 27.36
CA GLU A 28 12.55 4.24 27.27
C GLU A 28 12.96 4.10 25.80
N ASP A 29 13.78 5.05 25.34
CA ASP A 29 14.52 4.98 24.07
C ASP A 29 15.67 3.97 24.21
N GLY A 30 15.50 2.77 23.67
CA GLY A 30 16.56 1.75 23.55
C GLY A 30 17.44 1.93 22.29
N PRO A 31 18.68 1.37 22.25
CA PRO A 31 19.56 1.41 21.09
C PRO A 31 19.02 0.60 19.90
N SER A 32 19.61 0.82 18.71
CA SER A 32 19.30 0.07 17.48
C SER A 32 19.54 -1.43 17.70
N ASN A 33 18.46 -2.18 17.90
CA ASN A 33 18.40 -3.61 18.20
C ASN A 33 19.10 -4.52 17.18
N PHE A 34 19.61 -4.02 16.06
CA PHE A 34 20.08 -4.82 14.94
C PHE A 34 21.43 -5.54 15.18
N GLU A 35 22.42 -4.87 15.78
CA GLU A 35 23.71 -5.52 16.09
C GLU A 35 23.59 -6.45 17.30
N GLU A 36 22.77 -6.09 18.28
CA GLU A 36 22.43 -6.96 19.41
C GLU A 36 21.56 -8.15 18.97
N GLU A 37 20.61 -7.96 18.03
CA GLU A 37 19.87 -9.07 17.40
C GLU A 37 20.82 -9.96 16.60
N LEU A 38 21.77 -9.42 15.83
CA LEU A 38 22.81 -10.21 15.17
C LEU A 38 23.61 -11.04 16.19
N ALA A 39 24.04 -10.44 17.30
CA ALA A 39 24.79 -11.14 18.35
C ALA A 39 23.96 -12.16 19.15
N LEU A 40 22.68 -11.89 19.43
CA LEU A 40 21.75 -12.83 20.09
C LEU A 40 21.35 -13.99 19.16
N LEU A 41 21.29 -13.73 17.85
CA LEU A 41 21.11 -14.78 16.85
C LEU A 41 22.36 -15.67 16.77
N ASP A 42 23.56 -15.11 16.96
CA ASP A 42 24.80 -15.89 17.03
C ASP A 42 24.81 -16.88 18.21
N GLU A 43 24.29 -16.51 19.39
CA GLU A 43 24.19 -17.45 20.53
C GLU A 43 23.29 -18.66 20.20
N ILE A 44 22.20 -18.43 19.46
CA ILE A 44 21.24 -19.47 19.07
C ILE A 44 21.75 -20.29 17.88
N GLU A 45 22.45 -19.68 16.91
CA GLU A 45 23.11 -20.40 15.81
C GLU A 45 24.27 -21.25 16.33
N MET A 46 25.05 -20.77 17.31
CA MET A 46 26.07 -21.59 17.99
C MET A 46 25.45 -22.78 18.73
N GLU A 47 24.26 -22.62 19.33
CA GLU A 47 23.50 -23.73 19.91
C GLU A 47 23.00 -24.71 18.82
N MET A 48 22.62 -24.24 17.64
CA MET A 48 22.19 -25.09 16.51
C MET A 48 23.36 -25.77 15.78
N GLU A 49 24.50 -25.10 15.64
CA GLU A 49 25.75 -25.67 15.09
C GLU A 49 26.37 -26.72 16.02
N SER A 50 26.02 -26.71 17.31
CA SER A 50 26.36 -27.80 18.22
C SER A 50 25.65 -29.13 17.88
N VAL A 51 24.65 -29.09 16.98
CA VAL A 51 23.85 -30.24 16.53
C VAL A 51 24.14 -30.64 15.07
N GLU A 52 24.71 -29.75 14.24
CA GLU A 52 25.11 -30.04 12.85
C GLU A 52 26.49 -29.45 12.54
N GLY A 53 27.45 -30.31 12.14
CA GLY A 53 28.87 -29.94 12.03
C GLY A 53 29.20 -28.80 11.06
N GLN A 54 30.03 -27.88 11.56
CA GLN A 54 30.96 -26.93 10.90
C GLN A 54 30.54 -26.34 9.54
N ALA A 55 29.99 -25.12 9.55
CA ALA A 55 30.01 -24.19 8.42
C ALA A 55 31.08 -23.10 8.66
N GLY A 56 32.06 -22.99 7.75
CA GLY A 56 33.19 -22.06 7.87
C GLY A 56 32.83 -20.60 7.57
N HIS A 57 33.59 -19.69 8.18
CA HIS A 57 33.64 -18.27 7.85
C HIS A 57 34.19 -18.05 6.41
N ASP A 58 33.33 -18.05 5.40
CA ASP A 58 33.77 -18.04 4.00
C ASP A 58 33.58 -16.68 3.30
N VAL A 59 34.61 -15.84 3.33
CA VAL A 59 34.84 -14.86 2.25
C VAL A 59 35.44 -15.63 1.08
N ILE A 60 34.71 -15.73 -0.03
CA ILE A 60 35.25 -16.40 -1.23
C ILE A 60 36.13 -15.38 -1.98
N PRO A 61 37.44 -15.64 -2.13
CA PRO A 61 38.37 -14.69 -2.73
C PRO A 61 38.08 -14.44 -4.21
N VAL A 62 38.59 -13.30 -4.68
CA VAL A 62 38.43 -12.76 -6.02
C VAL A 62 38.80 -13.78 -7.11
N GLY A 63 37.85 -14.18 -7.98
CA GLY A 63 38.08 -15.18 -9.04
C GLY A 63 37.04 -15.20 -10.18
N ASP A 64 37.33 -15.96 -11.23
CA ASP A 64 36.70 -15.87 -12.58
C ASP A 64 35.64 -16.94 -12.92
N LEU A 65 35.32 -17.91 -12.07
CA LEU A 65 34.36 -18.99 -12.41
C LEU A 65 33.40 -19.32 -11.26
N PHE A 66 32.10 -19.21 -11.52
CA PHE A 66 31.02 -19.59 -10.60
C PHE A 66 30.35 -20.90 -11.05
N SER A 67 30.26 -21.89 -10.16
CA SER A 67 29.39 -23.06 -10.29
C SER A 67 28.33 -23.03 -9.18
N ALA A 68 27.11 -23.48 -9.48
CA ALA A 68 26.02 -23.67 -8.52
C ALA A 68 26.33 -24.70 -7.41
N ASP A 69 27.53 -25.29 -7.40
CA ASP A 69 28.03 -26.22 -6.37
C ASP A 69 28.74 -25.50 -5.20
N LEU A 70 28.94 -24.18 -5.28
CA LEU A 70 29.64 -23.39 -4.25
C LEU A 70 28.89 -23.32 -2.92
N ASN A 71 27.56 -23.37 -2.92
CA ASN A 71 26.77 -23.41 -1.69
C ASN A 71 25.53 -24.30 -1.85
N PRO A 72 25.55 -25.55 -1.34
CA PRO A 72 24.42 -26.46 -1.46
C PRO A 72 23.16 -25.93 -0.75
N ARG A 73 23.28 -25.00 0.22
CA ARG A 73 22.13 -24.38 0.89
C ARG A 73 21.25 -23.55 -0.04
N TRP A 74 21.77 -23.11 -1.19
CA TRP A 74 21.00 -22.29 -2.13
C TRP A 74 19.93 -23.08 -2.87
N ARG A 75 20.18 -24.35 -3.22
CA ARG A 75 19.26 -25.14 -4.03
C ARG A 75 17.99 -25.50 -3.24
N ARG A 76 16.90 -25.78 -3.95
CA ARG A 76 15.71 -26.41 -3.35
C ARG A 76 16.06 -27.84 -2.89
N PRO A 77 15.32 -28.39 -1.90
CA PRO A 77 15.42 -29.81 -1.56
C PRO A 77 15.28 -30.68 -2.80
N ALA A 78 15.97 -31.83 -2.84
CA ALA A 78 15.88 -32.72 -3.99
C ALA A 78 14.44 -33.22 -4.19
N ALA A 79 13.96 -33.13 -5.42
CA ALA A 79 12.64 -33.61 -5.81
C ALA A 79 12.66 -35.14 -5.93
N ALA A 80 11.70 -35.80 -5.28
CA ALA A 80 11.52 -37.24 -5.40
C ALA A 80 11.13 -37.60 -6.86
N PRO A 81 11.60 -38.72 -7.42
CA PRO A 81 11.17 -39.17 -8.75
C PRO A 81 9.65 -39.36 -8.78
N LEU A 82 8.99 -38.75 -9.77
CA LEU A 82 7.55 -38.81 -9.95
C LEU A 82 7.21 -39.86 -11.00
N ARG A 83 6.33 -40.82 -10.69
CA ARG A 83 5.80 -41.80 -11.66
C ARG A 83 4.37 -41.43 -12.04
N PRO A 84 4.14 -40.88 -13.24
CA PRO A 84 2.83 -40.33 -13.62
C PRO A 84 1.68 -41.33 -13.54
N ASP A 85 1.93 -42.63 -13.70
CA ASP A 85 0.94 -43.71 -13.63
C ASP A 85 0.50 -44.06 -12.19
N LYS A 86 1.31 -43.73 -11.18
CA LYS A 86 1.08 -44.14 -9.78
C LYS A 86 0.90 -42.98 -8.83
N ASP A 87 1.59 -41.87 -9.08
CA ASP A 87 1.75 -40.79 -8.13
C ASP A 87 0.81 -39.63 -8.49
N THR A 88 0.18 -39.05 -7.47
CA THR A 88 -0.58 -37.80 -7.59
C THR A 88 0.34 -36.63 -7.30
N LEU A 89 0.31 -35.58 -8.13
CA LEU A 89 1.08 -34.36 -7.88
C LEU A 89 0.17 -33.27 -7.31
N VAL A 90 0.49 -32.79 -6.11
CA VAL A 90 -0.25 -31.72 -5.42
C VAL A 90 0.66 -30.52 -5.19
N PHE A 91 0.22 -29.34 -5.62
CA PHE A 91 0.99 -28.11 -5.47
C PHE A 91 0.10 -26.87 -5.32
N GLN A 92 0.60 -25.84 -4.64
CA GLN A 92 -0.04 -24.55 -4.57
C GLN A 92 0.42 -23.68 -5.73
N GLN A 93 -0.50 -23.21 -6.55
CA GLN A 93 -0.19 -22.29 -7.65
C GLN A 93 0.08 -20.87 -7.13
N ILE A 94 1.03 -20.14 -7.72
CA ILE A 94 1.36 -18.75 -7.35
C ILE A 94 1.28 -17.77 -8.52
N ASP A 95 1.49 -18.26 -9.73
CA ASP A 95 1.48 -17.47 -10.96
C ASP A 95 0.87 -18.29 -12.10
N LEU A 96 0.19 -17.59 -13.01
CA LEU A 96 -0.50 -18.18 -14.14
C LEU A 96 -0.45 -17.22 -15.32
N ASP A 97 -0.02 -17.74 -16.47
CA ASP A 97 -0.05 -17.05 -17.75
C ASP A 97 -0.48 -18.00 -18.87
N TYR A 98 -0.43 -17.54 -20.12
CA TYR A 98 -0.59 -18.40 -21.27
C TYR A 98 0.44 -18.05 -22.35
N TYR A 99 0.73 -19.04 -23.18
CA TYR A 99 1.60 -18.89 -24.35
C TYR A 99 1.01 -19.61 -25.56
N LEU A 100 1.53 -19.31 -26.75
CA LEU A 100 1.18 -20.03 -27.97
C LEU A 100 2.21 -21.14 -28.20
N GLY A 101 1.80 -22.40 -28.00
CA GLY A 101 2.63 -23.61 -28.13
C GLY A 101 2.18 -24.50 -29.29
N SER A 102 2.89 -25.62 -29.49
CA SER A 102 2.46 -26.68 -30.41
C SER A 102 1.53 -27.65 -29.70
N ALA A 103 0.64 -28.31 -30.46
CA ALA A 103 -0.19 -29.37 -29.94
C ALA A 103 0.66 -30.55 -29.46
N VAL A 104 0.32 -31.11 -28.29
CA VAL A 104 1.03 -32.24 -27.67
C VAL A 104 0.23 -33.52 -27.91
N ALA A 105 0.89 -34.58 -28.37
CA ALA A 105 0.22 -35.86 -28.65
C ALA A 105 -0.44 -36.43 -27.39
N GLY A 106 -1.73 -36.80 -27.49
CA GLY A 106 -2.53 -37.32 -26.37
C GLY A 106 -3.10 -36.25 -25.43
N MET A 107 -2.79 -34.96 -25.65
CA MET A 107 -3.43 -33.85 -24.94
C MET A 107 -4.67 -33.35 -25.70
N PRO A 108 -5.71 -32.84 -25.01
CA PRO A 108 -6.92 -32.33 -25.65
C PRO A 108 -6.66 -31.02 -26.40
N GLY A 109 -7.55 -30.69 -27.34
CA GLY A 109 -7.51 -29.42 -28.09
C GLY A 109 -7.27 -29.59 -29.59
N GLN A 110 -6.95 -28.49 -30.25
CA GLN A 110 -6.63 -28.51 -31.68
C GLN A 110 -5.26 -29.12 -31.93
N VAL A 111 -5.15 -29.86 -33.05
CA VAL A 111 -3.91 -30.55 -33.45
C VAL A 111 -3.14 -29.83 -34.55
N GLN A 112 -3.70 -28.75 -35.11
CA GLN A 112 -3.10 -28.01 -36.22
C GLN A 112 -2.67 -26.61 -35.79
N GLY A 113 -1.48 -26.19 -36.20
CA GLY A 113 -0.93 -24.87 -35.94
C GLY A 113 -0.55 -24.64 -34.47
N LYS A 114 -0.36 -23.36 -34.11
CA LYS A 114 -0.12 -22.97 -32.72
C LYS A 114 -1.42 -22.92 -31.93
N VAL A 115 -1.38 -23.43 -30.71
CA VAL A 115 -2.52 -23.46 -29.78
C VAL A 115 -2.22 -22.67 -28.50
N PRO A 116 -3.22 -22.03 -27.88
CA PRO A 116 -3.05 -21.44 -26.57
C PRO A 116 -2.89 -22.54 -25.51
N VAL A 117 -1.81 -22.46 -24.74
CA VAL A 117 -1.53 -23.35 -23.61
C VAL A 117 -1.44 -22.48 -22.36
N VAL A 118 -2.24 -22.79 -21.35
CA VAL A 118 -2.16 -22.11 -20.05
C VAL A 118 -0.99 -22.73 -19.30
N ARG A 119 -0.18 -21.89 -18.66
CA ARG A 119 0.94 -22.36 -17.85
C ARG A 119 0.77 -21.86 -16.43
N MET A 120 0.97 -22.76 -15.49
CA MET A 120 0.79 -22.52 -14.07
C MET A 120 2.05 -22.91 -13.32
N PHE A 121 2.53 -22.00 -12.47
CA PHE A 121 3.71 -22.21 -11.64
C PHE A 121 3.31 -22.32 -10.18
N GLY A 122 4.00 -23.17 -9.43
CA GLY A 122 3.69 -23.37 -8.03
C GLY A 122 4.70 -24.21 -7.27
N VAL A 123 4.33 -24.52 -6.02
CA VAL A 123 5.21 -25.18 -5.05
C VAL A 123 4.45 -26.29 -4.32
N THR A 124 5.06 -27.46 -4.19
CA THR A 124 4.51 -28.58 -3.41
C THR A 124 4.62 -28.32 -1.89
N ASP A 125 3.91 -29.08 -1.05
CA ASP A 125 4.09 -29.02 0.42
C ASP A 125 5.57 -29.22 0.85
N SER A 126 6.33 -30.04 0.13
CA SER A 126 7.76 -30.28 0.39
C SER A 126 8.71 -29.19 -0.15
N GLY A 127 8.19 -28.10 -0.71
CA GLY A 127 9.01 -27.00 -1.24
C GLY A 127 9.61 -27.20 -2.63
N ASN A 128 9.15 -28.18 -3.41
CA ASN A 128 9.60 -28.39 -4.79
C ASN A 128 8.85 -27.51 -5.78
N SER A 129 9.55 -26.93 -6.76
CA SER A 129 8.93 -26.08 -7.79
C SER A 129 8.31 -26.89 -8.93
N VAL A 130 7.14 -26.44 -9.40
CA VAL A 130 6.32 -27.09 -10.43
C VAL A 130 6.03 -26.10 -11.57
N CYS A 131 6.21 -26.56 -12.81
CA CYS A 131 5.67 -25.94 -14.02
C CYS A 131 4.63 -26.89 -14.62
N CYS A 132 3.36 -26.47 -14.67
CA CYS A 132 2.27 -27.25 -15.22
C CYS A 132 1.74 -26.60 -16.50
N HIS A 133 1.86 -27.30 -17.63
CA HIS A 133 1.30 -26.90 -18.92
C HIS A 133 -0.08 -27.54 -19.10
N ILE A 134 -1.09 -26.69 -19.30
CA ILE A 134 -2.50 -27.07 -19.30
C ILE A 134 -3.05 -26.89 -20.71
N HIS A 135 -3.48 -28.00 -21.30
CA HIS A 135 -3.83 -28.11 -22.72
C HIS A 135 -5.32 -28.18 -22.96
N GLY A 136 -5.74 -27.76 -24.16
CA GLY A 136 -7.10 -27.97 -24.68
C GLY A 136 -8.14 -26.92 -24.30
N PHE A 137 -7.74 -25.85 -23.62
CA PHE A 137 -8.63 -24.74 -23.31
C PHE A 137 -8.63 -23.70 -24.45
N ALA A 138 -9.79 -23.40 -25.01
CA ALA A 138 -9.94 -22.45 -26.12
C ALA A 138 -10.78 -21.23 -25.70
N PRO A 139 -10.44 -20.01 -26.16
CA PRO A 139 -11.22 -18.81 -25.88
C PRO A 139 -12.57 -18.85 -26.58
N TYR A 140 -13.60 -18.30 -25.96
CA TYR A 140 -14.93 -18.20 -26.56
C TYR A 140 -15.68 -16.96 -26.05
N PHE A 141 -16.73 -16.60 -26.78
CA PHE A 141 -17.68 -15.55 -26.40
C PHE A 141 -19.08 -15.91 -26.91
N TYR A 142 -20.09 -15.12 -26.55
CA TYR A 142 -21.48 -15.40 -26.91
C TYR A 142 -22.11 -14.26 -27.72
N ILE A 143 -23.04 -14.61 -28.59
CA ILE A 143 -23.97 -13.69 -29.26
C ILE A 143 -25.40 -14.26 -29.22
N PRO A 144 -26.47 -13.46 -29.23
CA PRO A 144 -27.83 -13.96 -29.40
C PRO A 144 -27.98 -14.67 -30.75
N ALA A 145 -28.68 -15.80 -30.79
CA ALA A 145 -29.01 -16.47 -32.03
C ALA A 145 -30.08 -15.67 -32.80
N PRO A 146 -29.92 -15.47 -34.12
CA PRO A 146 -30.92 -14.77 -34.92
C PRO A 146 -32.22 -15.60 -35.01
N ALA A 147 -33.36 -14.92 -35.21
CA ALA A 147 -34.66 -15.59 -35.26
C ALA A 147 -34.71 -16.63 -36.39
N GLY A 148 -35.11 -17.87 -36.07
CA GLY A 148 -35.12 -18.98 -37.03
C GLY A 148 -33.77 -19.69 -37.22
N PHE A 149 -32.75 -19.34 -36.44
CA PHE A 149 -31.47 -20.06 -36.45
C PHE A 149 -31.63 -21.47 -35.84
N THR A 150 -31.07 -22.48 -36.51
CA THR A 150 -31.16 -23.90 -36.12
C THR A 150 -29.82 -24.58 -36.33
N ASN A 151 -29.70 -25.84 -35.90
CA ASN A 151 -28.47 -26.62 -36.02
C ASN A 151 -27.97 -26.78 -37.48
N SER A 152 -28.86 -26.70 -38.48
CA SER A 152 -28.46 -26.79 -39.90
C SER A 152 -27.64 -25.60 -40.37
N HIS A 153 -27.70 -24.46 -39.68
CA HIS A 153 -26.99 -23.24 -40.05
C HIS A 153 -25.61 -23.10 -39.41
N LEU A 154 -25.27 -23.95 -38.42
CA LEU A 154 -24.03 -23.84 -37.65
C LEU A 154 -22.77 -23.95 -38.52
N ALA A 155 -22.73 -24.94 -39.41
CA ALA A 155 -21.58 -25.18 -40.27
C ALA A 155 -21.31 -24.02 -41.25
N GLU A 156 -22.38 -23.47 -41.83
CA GLU A 156 -22.27 -22.32 -42.74
C GLU A 156 -21.86 -21.05 -42.00
N PHE A 157 -22.48 -20.77 -40.84
CA PHE A 157 -22.11 -19.63 -40.00
C PHE A 157 -20.64 -19.70 -39.57
N GLN A 158 -20.18 -20.86 -39.10
CA GLN A 158 -18.77 -21.09 -38.74
C GLN A 158 -17.85 -20.83 -39.92
N LYS A 159 -18.17 -21.36 -41.10
CA LYS A 159 -17.36 -21.21 -42.32
C LYS A 159 -17.24 -19.74 -42.73
N GLU A 160 -18.36 -19.02 -42.80
CA GLU A 160 -18.38 -17.61 -43.20
C GLU A 160 -17.67 -16.72 -42.19
N LEU A 161 -17.87 -16.94 -40.88
CA LEU A 161 -17.18 -16.16 -39.85
C LEU A 161 -15.68 -16.45 -39.88
N ASN A 162 -15.28 -17.70 -40.07
CA ASN A 162 -13.88 -18.09 -40.23
C ASN A 162 -13.23 -17.35 -41.41
N SER A 163 -13.90 -17.34 -42.57
CA SER A 163 -13.42 -16.63 -43.76
C SER A 163 -13.37 -15.11 -43.54
N ALA A 164 -14.35 -14.52 -42.86
CA ALA A 164 -14.38 -13.08 -42.59
C ALA A 164 -13.23 -12.65 -41.66
N VAL A 165 -13.00 -13.39 -40.58
CA VAL A 165 -11.91 -13.10 -39.63
C VAL A 165 -10.54 -13.27 -40.30
N LEU A 166 -10.35 -14.32 -41.11
CA LEU A 166 -9.11 -14.51 -41.88
C LEU A 166 -8.83 -13.35 -42.85
N LYS A 167 -9.86 -12.83 -43.54
CA LYS A 167 -9.71 -11.68 -44.46
C LYS A 167 -9.40 -10.37 -43.74
N ASP A 168 -9.90 -10.19 -42.52
CA ASP A 168 -9.65 -9.02 -41.68
C ASP A 168 -8.23 -8.99 -41.08
N MET A 169 -7.55 -10.15 -41.06
CA MET A 169 -6.17 -10.22 -40.57
C MET A 169 -5.20 -9.46 -41.47
N ARG A 170 -4.64 -8.35 -40.95
CA ARG A 170 -3.59 -7.59 -41.63
C ARG A 170 -2.31 -8.38 -41.90
N SER A 171 -2.01 -9.39 -41.07
CA SER A 171 -0.85 -10.28 -41.23
C SER A 171 -1.12 -11.65 -40.59
N ASN A 172 -0.72 -12.73 -41.26
CA ASN A 172 -0.88 -14.10 -40.78
C ASN A 172 0.46 -14.77 -40.43
N LYS A 173 1.21 -14.16 -39.50
CA LYS A 173 2.56 -14.65 -39.11
C LYS A 173 2.58 -16.06 -38.53
N ASP A 174 1.46 -16.53 -37.98
CA ASP A 174 1.34 -17.86 -37.36
C ASP A 174 0.74 -18.92 -38.29
N ASN A 175 0.60 -18.63 -39.59
CA ASN A 175 0.00 -19.52 -40.60
C ASN A 175 -1.36 -20.10 -40.17
N ILE A 176 -2.21 -19.25 -39.60
CA ILE A 176 -3.54 -19.62 -39.13
C ILE A 176 -4.42 -19.95 -40.33
N SER A 177 -4.89 -21.19 -40.41
CA SER A 177 -5.87 -21.64 -41.42
C SER A 177 -7.29 -21.69 -40.87
N VAL A 178 -7.43 -21.85 -39.54
CA VAL A 178 -8.71 -21.93 -38.82
C VAL A 178 -8.70 -20.91 -37.70
N THR A 179 -9.64 -19.97 -37.72
CA THR A 179 -9.85 -18.93 -36.72
C THR A 179 -11.05 -19.23 -35.81
N VAL A 180 -12.10 -19.88 -36.33
CA VAL A 180 -13.31 -20.28 -35.58
C VAL A 180 -13.36 -21.80 -35.47
N LEU A 181 -13.27 -22.32 -34.23
CA LEU A 181 -13.15 -23.76 -33.97
C LEU A 181 -14.49 -24.46 -33.92
N ALA A 182 -15.47 -23.81 -33.30
CA ALA A 182 -16.80 -24.34 -33.10
C ALA A 182 -17.80 -23.19 -32.92
N VAL A 183 -19.03 -23.46 -33.32
CA VAL A 183 -20.19 -22.62 -33.04
C VAL A 183 -21.26 -23.55 -32.48
N ASP A 184 -21.74 -23.28 -31.27
CA ASP A 184 -22.72 -24.12 -30.58
C ASP A 184 -23.94 -23.29 -30.17
N ILE A 185 -25.14 -23.87 -30.26
CA ILE A 185 -26.35 -23.26 -29.70
C ILE A 185 -26.43 -23.61 -28.21
N THR A 186 -26.53 -22.58 -27.36
CA THR A 186 -26.63 -22.72 -25.91
C THR A 186 -27.80 -21.89 -25.38
N ARG A 187 -28.52 -22.41 -24.39
CA ARG A 187 -29.61 -21.66 -23.74
C ARG A 187 -29.08 -20.86 -22.56
N LYS A 188 -29.17 -19.54 -22.67
CA LYS A 188 -28.67 -18.59 -21.68
C LYS A 188 -29.64 -17.43 -21.51
N GLU A 189 -29.48 -16.66 -20.44
CA GLU A 189 -30.20 -15.41 -20.24
C GLU A 189 -29.20 -14.26 -20.07
N SER A 190 -29.52 -13.09 -20.62
CA SER A 190 -28.74 -11.87 -20.38
C SER A 190 -28.82 -11.51 -18.90
N MET A 191 -27.67 -11.23 -18.27
CA MET A 191 -27.68 -10.83 -16.87
C MET A 191 -28.19 -9.40 -16.61
N TYR A 192 -28.27 -8.58 -17.66
CA TYR A 192 -28.64 -7.16 -17.54
C TYR A 192 -30.13 -6.98 -17.81
N GLY A 193 -30.87 -6.56 -16.78
CA GLY A 193 -32.33 -6.49 -16.76
C GLY A 193 -33.00 -7.83 -16.42
N TYR A 194 -34.22 -7.78 -15.90
CA TYR A 194 -35.06 -8.96 -15.66
C TYR A 194 -35.94 -9.27 -16.89
N HIS A 195 -35.81 -10.48 -17.44
CA HIS A 195 -36.52 -10.88 -18.67
C HIS A 195 -37.52 -12.03 -18.47
N GLY A 196 -38.04 -12.20 -17.24
CA GLY A 196 -39.08 -13.20 -16.96
C GLY A 196 -38.59 -14.65 -16.90
N LYS A 197 -37.30 -14.90 -16.59
CA LYS A 197 -36.67 -16.24 -16.57
C LYS A 197 -36.80 -17.00 -17.89
N ARG A 198 -36.88 -16.28 -19.01
CA ARG A 198 -36.98 -16.88 -20.34
C ARG A 198 -35.58 -16.99 -20.95
N PRO A 199 -34.98 -18.19 -21.00
CA PRO A 199 -33.71 -18.36 -21.69
C PRO A 199 -33.92 -18.12 -23.19
N LEU A 200 -32.95 -17.46 -23.80
CA LEU A 200 -32.85 -17.30 -25.24
C LEU A 200 -31.77 -18.24 -25.76
N ASP A 201 -31.84 -18.55 -27.05
CA ASP A 201 -30.79 -19.28 -27.72
C ASP A 201 -29.65 -18.31 -28.03
N PHE A 202 -28.44 -18.66 -27.59
CA PHE A 202 -27.19 -17.94 -27.82
C PHE A 202 -26.23 -18.82 -28.61
N LEU A 203 -25.49 -18.23 -29.54
CA LEU A 203 -24.37 -18.89 -30.20
C LEU A 203 -23.12 -18.69 -29.36
N ARG A 204 -22.54 -19.81 -28.88
CA ARG A 204 -21.21 -19.85 -28.29
C ARG A 204 -20.20 -20.01 -29.42
N ILE A 205 -19.36 -19.01 -29.62
CA ILE A 205 -18.35 -18.99 -30.68
C ILE A 205 -16.99 -19.26 -30.04
N THR A 206 -16.41 -20.42 -30.35
CA THR A 206 -15.08 -20.83 -29.87
C THR A 206 -14.03 -20.43 -30.91
N MET A 207 -13.02 -19.68 -30.48
CA MET A 207 -11.97 -19.12 -31.32
C MET A 207 -10.65 -19.87 -31.15
N ALA A 208 -9.82 -19.89 -32.19
CA ALA A 208 -8.52 -20.57 -32.18
C ALA A 208 -7.53 -19.92 -31.20
N MET A 209 -7.56 -18.59 -31.09
CA MET A 209 -6.61 -17.82 -30.28
C MET A 209 -7.30 -16.65 -29.57
N PRO A 210 -6.83 -16.25 -28.38
CA PRO A 210 -7.44 -15.15 -27.62
C PRO A 210 -7.48 -13.83 -28.41
N ARG A 211 -6.42 -13.55 -29.16
CA ARG A 211 -6.30 -12.33 -30.00
C ARG A 211 -7.35 -12.23 -31.12
N LEU A 212 -8.01 -13.33 -31.48
CA LEU A 212 -9.01 -13.38 -32.55
C LEU A 212 -10.43 -13.04 -32.06
N VAL A 213 -10.67 -12.99 -30.75
CA VAL A 213 -11.98 -12.61 -30.19
C VAL A 213 -12.32 -11.17 -30.57
N ALA A 214 -11.37 -10.23 -30.46
CA ALA A 214 -11.58 -8.83 -30.78
C ALA A 214 -12.00 -8.55 -32.24
N PRO A 215 -11.30 -9.07 -33.28
CA PRO A 215 -11.73 -8.88 -34.67
C PRO A 215 -13.06 -9.59 -34.97
N ALA A 216 -13.28 -10.81 -34.47
CA ALA A 216 -14.55 -11.52 -34.65
C ALA A 216 -15.72 -10.74 -34.06
N LYS A 217 -15.58 -10.24 -32.82
CA LYS A 217 -16.54 -9.34 -32.19
C LYS A 217 -16.85 -8.13 -33.07
N ARG A 218 -15.81 -7.42 -33.54
CA ARG A 218 -15.97 -6.22 -34.35
C ARG A 218 -16.75 -6.48 -35.65
N ILE A 219 -16.42 -7.56 -36.36
CA ILE A 219 -17.10 -7.95 -37.60
C ILE A 219 -18.59 -8.22 -37.32
N LEU A 220 -18.89 -8.96 -36.26
CA LEU A 220 -20.25 -9.27 -35.86
C LEU A 220 -21.04 -8.02 -35.44
N GLU A 221 -20.42 -7.06 -34.76
CA GLU A 221 -21.07 -5.80 -34.36
C GLU A 221 -21.31 -4.84 -35.53
N GLN A 222 -20.40 -4.79 -36.52
CA GLN A 222 -20.51 -3.90 -37.68
C GLN A 222 -21.52 -4.36 -38.73
N GLY A 223 -21.92 -5.63 -38.68
CA GLY A 223 -22.87 -6.23 -39.61
C GLY A 223 -22.26 -7.45 -40.29
N PHE A 224 -22.87 -8.62 -40.08
CA PHE A 224 -22.40 -9.89 -40.61
C PHE A 224 -23.50 -10.57 -41.44
N LYS A 225 -23.12 -11.10 -42.61
CA LYS A 225 -23.99 -11.82 -43.54
C LYS A 225 -23.54 -13.27 -43.64
N PHE A 226 -24.50 -14.19 -43.58
CA PHE A 226 -24.30 -15.60 -43.86
C PHE A 226 -25.62 -16.20 -44.37
N ALA A 227 -25.55 -17.25 -45.18
CA ALA A 227 -26.72 -17.95 -45.71
C ALA A 227 -27.79 -17.01 -46.29
N HIS A 228 -29.06 -17.32 -46.02
CA HIS A 228 -30.24 -16.54 -46.39
C HIS A 228 -30.58 -15.43 -45.37
N PHE A 229 -29.80 -15.29 -44.28
CA PHE A 229 -30.03 -14.23 -43.30
C PHE A 229 -29.58 -12.88 -43.85
N SER A 230 -30.36 -11.83 -43.58
CA SER A 230 -29.98 -10.45 -43.89
C SER A 230 -28.71 -10.04 -43.13
N ILE A 231 -28.04 -8.98 -43.58
CA ILE A 231 -26.95 -8.37 -42.81
C ILE A 231 -27.55 -7.91 -41.48
N GLN A 232 -27.02 -8.46 -40.38
CA GLN A 232 -27.46 -8.14 -39.03
C GLN A 232 -26.26 -7.81 -38.16
N SER A 233 -26.44 -6.86 -37.25
CA SER A 233 -25.48 -6.55 -36.21
C SER A 233 -25.80 -7.36 -34.96
N TYR A 234 -24.78 -7.97 -34.37
CA TYR A 234 -24.91 -8.79 -33.17
C TYR A 234 -24.33 -8.07 -31.95
N SER A 235 -24.99 -8.21 -30.81
CA SER A 235 -24.42 -7.78 -29.53
C SER A 235 -23.56 -8.90 -28.93
N ALA A 236 -22.30 -8.59 -28.62
CA ALA A 236 -21.40 -9.55 -28.01
C ALA A 236 -21.51 -9.58 -26.48
N TYR A 237 -21.39 -10.79 -25.93
CA TYR A 237 -21.40 -11.07 -24.50
C TYR A 237 -20.09 -11.77 -24.14
N GLU A 238 -19.52 -11.38 -22.99
CA GLU A 238 -18.27 -11.93 -22.45
C GLU A 238 -17.05 -11.87 -23.38
N ALA A 239 -17.12 -11.11 -24.49
CA ALA A 239 -16.02 -10.95 -25.45
C ALA A 239 -14.87 -10.04 -24.95
N ASN A 240 -14.99 -9.48 -23.73
CA ASN A 240 -13.98 -8.63 -23.09
C ASN A 240 -13.52 -9.22 -21.74
N ILE A 241 -13.38 -10.54 -21.68
CA ILE A 241 -12.84 -11.26 -20.53
C ILE A 241 -11.42 -11.74 -20.87
N ASP A 242 -10.48 -11.52 -19.94
CA ASP A 242 -9.09 -11.94 -20.10
C ASP A 242 -9.05 -13.49 -20.11
N PHE A 243 -8.19 -14.08 -20.94
CA PHE A 243 -8.20 -15.53 -21.22
C PHE A 243 -7.92 -16.36 -19.96
N GLU A 244 -6.99 -15.88 -19.13
CA GLU A 244 -6.61 -16.44 -17.84
C GLU A 244 -7.78 -16.42 -16.86
N ILE A 245 -8.53 -15.31 -16.81
CA ILE A 245 -9.73 -15.20 -15.97
C ILE A 245 -10.82 -16.15 -16.46
N ARG A 246 -11.02 -16.28 -17.78
CA ARG A 246 -11.98 -17.26 -18.33
C ARG A 246 -11.61 -18.68 -17.94
N PHE A 247 -10.34 -19.06 -18.09
CA PHE A 247 -9.84 -20.36 -17.69
C PHE A 247 -10.09 -20.62 -16.20
N MET A 248 -9.73 -19.67 -15.34
CA MET A 248 -9.91 -19.76 -13.89
C MET A 248 -11.38 -19.85 -13.46
N VAL A 249 -12.28 -19.19 -14.18
CA VAL A 249 -13.73 -19.29 -13.94
C VAL A 249 -14.25 -20.66 -14.34
N ASP A 250 -13.86 -21.18 -15.51
CA ASP A 250 -14.38 -22.45 -16.06
C ASP A 250 -13.88 -23.69 -15.33
N SER A 251 -12.66 -23.62 -14.80
CA SER A 251 -12.01 -24.71 -14.06
C SER A 251 -12.19 -24.59 -12.54
N ASP A 252 -12.96 -23.61 -12.07
CA ASP A 252 -13.11 -23.23 -10.65
C ASP A 252 -11.77 -22.94 -9.92
N VAL A 253 -10.69 -22.73 -10.66
CA VAL A 253 -9.37 -22.32 -10.13
C VAL A 253 -9.42 -20.89 -9.60
N VAL A 254 -9.00 -20.67 -8.36
CA VAL A 254 -8.83 -19.33 -7.77
C VAL A 254 -7.35 -18.99 -7.55
N GLY A 255 -7.05 -17.73 -7.26
CA GLY A 255 -5.67 -17.31 -6.96
C GLY A 255 -5.12 -18.04 -5.74
N CYS A 256 -3.88 -18.51 -5.81
CA CYS A 256 -3.18 -19.15 -4.69
C CYS A 256 -3.86 -20.41 -4.11
N CYS A 257 -4.69 -21.10 -4.90
CA CYS A 257 -5.30 -22.37 -4.51
C CYS A 257 -4.36 -23.57 -4.69
N TRP A 258 -4.74 -24.69 -4.09
CA TRP A 258 -4.09 -25.97 -4.29
C TRP A 258 -4.67 -26.66 -5.52
N ILE A 259 -3.77 -27.23 -6.34
CA ILE A 259 -4.10 -27.99 -7.55
C ILE A 259 -3.57 -29.40 -7.36
N GLU A 260 -4.40 -30.36 -7.74
CA GLU A 260 -4.08 -31.77 -7.74
C GLU A 260 -4.14 -32.33 -9.16
N LEU A 261 -3.08 -33.02 -9.57
CA LEU A 261 -2.99 -33.76 -10.82
C LEU A 261 -3.10 -35.26 -10.51
N PRO A 262 -4.23 -35.91 -10.83
CA PRO A 262 -4.43 -37.32 -10.52
C PRO A 262 -3.45 -38.23 -11.27
N LYS A 263 -3.10 -39.36 -10.64
CA LYS A 263 -2.32 -40.41 -11.30
C LYS A 263 -2.97 -40.86 -12.62
N GLY A 264 -2.14 -41.08 -13.65
CA GLY A 264 -2.53 -41.48 -15.00
C GLY A 264 -3.09 -40.35 -15.87
N LYS A 265 -3.17 -39.11 -15.36
CA LYS A 265 -3.79 -37.98 -16.06
C LYS A 265 -2.82 -36.91 -16.55
N TYR A 266 -1.58 -36.94 -16.09
CA TYR A 266 -0.54 -36.01 -16.53
C TYR A 266 0.64 -36.77 -17.13
N LYS A 267 1.45 -36.05 -17.92
CA LYS A 267 2.72 -36.52 -18.46
C LYS A 267 3.87 -35.70 -17.86
N LEU A 268 5.01 -36.33 -17.61
CA LEU A 268 6.22 -35.65 -17.17
C LEU A 268 7.05 -35.22 -18.38
N ARG A 269 7.61 -34.01 -18.37
CA ARG A 269 8.64 -33.56 -19.30
C ARG A 269 10.01 -33.79 -18.71
N GLU A 270 10.86 -34.51 -19.44
CA GLU A 270 12.23 -34.81 -19.03
C GLU A 270 13.24 -34.01 -19.87
N GLU A 271 14.47 -33.90 -19.35
CA GLU A 271 15.60 -33.39 -20.12
C GLU A 271 15.98 -34.43 -21.18
N LYS A 272 16.04 -34.04 -22.45
CA LYS A 272 16.56 -34.93 -23.51
C LYS A 272 18.05 -34.69 -23.72
N SER A 273 18.80 -35.76 -23.96
CA SER A 273 20.20 -35.66 -24.38
C SER A 273 20.31 -35.05 -25.78
N THR A 274 21.28 -34.16 -25.99
CA THR A 274 21.59 -33.54 -27.29
C THR A 274 21.75 -34.58 -28.39
N GLY A 275 20.80 -34.65 -29.33
CA GLY A 275 20.83 -35.58 -30.49
C GLY A 275 19.54 -36.35 -30.77
N GLU A 276 18.60 -36.41 -29.82
CA GLU A 276 17.30 -37.10 -30.01
C GLU A 276 16.21 -36.15 -30.51
N THR A 277 16.11 -35.94 -31.82
CA THR A 277 15.10 -35.04 -32.43
C THR A 277 13.75 -35.71 -32.73
N ASP A 278 13.58 -37.00 -32.45
CA ASP A 278 12.49 -37.83 -32.99
C ASP A 278 11.34 -38.16 -32.01
N SER A 279 11.31 -37.57 -30.82
CA SER A 279 10.23 -37.83 -29.85
C SER A 279 9.05 -36.86 -30.02
N ARG A 280 7.83 -37.42 -30.04
CA ARG A 280 6.56 -36.68 -30.16
C ARG A 280 6.20 -35.85 -28.92
N ASP A 281 6.89 -36.07 -27.80
CA ASP A 281 6.63 -35.38 -26.53
C ASP A 281 7.59 -34.17 -26.38
N PRO A 282 7.14 -33.03 -25.80
CA PRO A 282 7.96 -31.83 -25.69
C PRO A 282 9.10 -31.95 -24.68
N ASP A 283 10.19 -31.24 -24.92
CA ASP A 283 11.31 -31.13 -23.97
C ASP A 283 10.95 -30.29 -22.75
N LYS A 284 11.69 -30.51 -21.66
CA LYS A 284 11.71 -29.62 -20.51
C LYS A 284 12.23 -28.24 -20.90
N VAL A 285 11.42 -27.19 -20.70
CA VAL A 285 11.75 -25.81 -21.10
C VAL A 285 11.87 -24.85 -19.91
N SER A 286 11.50 -25.29 -18.71
CA SER A 286 11.60 -24.52 -17.47
C SER A 286 12.78 -24.94 -16.59
N LEU A 287 13.08 -24.11 -15.60
CA LEU A 287 14.03 -24.38 -14.52
C LEU A 287 13.38 -25.07 -13.31
N CYS A 288 12.06 -25.33 -13.35
CA CYS A 288 11.35 -25.99 -12.26
C CYS A 288 11.84 -27.44 -12.06
N GLN A 289 11.70 -27.97 -10.85
CA GLN A 289 12.08 -29.37 -10.58
C GLN A 289 11.14 -30.33 -11.30
N TYR A 290 9.83 -30.13 -11.16
CA TYR A 290 8.81 -30.86 -11.92
C TYR A 290 8.28 -30.01 -13.08
N GLU A 291 8.20 -30.60 -14.27
CA GLU A 291 7.54 -30.00 -15.42
C GLU A 291 6.59 -31.03 -16.03
N VAL A 292 5.30 -30.69 -16.11
CA VAL A 292 4.25 -31.63 -16.47
C VAL A 292 3.27 -31.06 -17.48
N ASP A 293 2.64 -31.93 -18.26
CA ASP A 293 1.53 -31.62 -19.16
C ASP A 293 0.25 -32.29 -18.65
N VAL A 294 -0.87 -31.57 -18.67
CA VAL A 294 -2.19 -32.08 -18.28
C VAL A 294 -3.30 -31.49 -19.16
N GLY A 295 -4.38 -32.24 -19.37
CA GLY A 295 -5.60 -31.73 -19.97
C GLY A 295 -6.35 -30.79 -19.01
N TRP A 296 -6.91 -29.70 -19.50
CA TRP A 296 -7.60 -28.72 -18.64
C TRP A 296 -8.80 -29.28 -17.85
N THR A 297 -9.40 -30.38 -18.32
CA THR A 297 -10.50 -31.09 -17.65
C THR A 297 -10.04 -32.16 -16.66
N ASP A 298 -8.75 -32.48 -16.63
CA ASP A 298 -8.21 -33.58 -15.81
C ASP A 298 -7.58 -33.10 -14.49
N LEU A 299 -7.36 -31.80 -14.31
CA LEU A 299 -6.87 -31.21 -13.07
C LEU A 299 -8.00 -31.01 -12.06
N ILE A 300 -7.68 -31.11 -10.76
CA ILE A 300 -8.61 -30.87 -9.67
C ILE A 300 -8.19 -29.58 -8.95
N SER A 301 -9.10 -28.61 -8.87
CA SER A 301 -8.91 -27.41 -8.04
C SER A 301 -9.55 -27.60 -6.67
N HIS A 302 -8.76 -27.44 -5.62
CA HIS A 302 -9.25 -27.58 -4.25
C HIS A 302 -9.74 -26.23 -3.68
N PRO A 303 -10.98 -26.18 -3.13
CA PRO A 303 -11.45 -25.00 -2.42
C PRO A 303 -10.53 -24.65 -1.24
N THR A 304 -10.28 -23.35 -1.03
CA THR A 304 -9.35 -22.88 0.03
C THR A 304 -10.03 -22.84 1.40
N GLU A 305 -10.45 -24.01 1.88
CA GLU A 305 -11.10 -24.25 3.17
C GLU A 305 -10.52 -25.50 3.83
N GLY A 306 -10.65 -25.62 5.16
CA GLY A 306 -10.07 -26.73 5.92
C GLY A 306 -8.57 -26.89 5.69
N ASP A 307 -8.12 -28.11 5.39
CA ASP A 307 -6.70 -28.46 5.21
C ASP A 307 -6.05 -27.74 4.01
N TRP A 308 -6.84 -27.30 3.03
CA TRP A 308 -6.38 -26.58 1.84
C TRP A 308 -6.22 -25.06 2.07
N GLN A 309 -6.42 -24.58 3.30
CA GLN A 309 -6.08 -23.19 3.68
C GLN A 309 -4.57 -22.97 3.86
N ARG A 310 -3.81 -24.06 4.03
CA ARG A 310 -2.35 -24.00 4.22
C ARG A 310 -1.65 -23.28 3.07
N ILE A 311 -0.45 -22.80 3.36
CA ILE A 311 0.41 -22.08 2.43
C ILE A 311 1.69 -22.90 2.27
N ALA A 312 2.11 -23.14 1.03
CA ALA A 312 3.36 -23.81 0.70
C ALA A 312 4.58 -23.00 1.21
N PRO A 313 5.73 -23.63 1.45
CA PRO A 313 6.93 -22.94 1.95
C PRO A 313 7.60 -22.14 0.82
N LEU A 314 6.99 -21.00 0.46
CA LEU A 314 7.45 -20.11 -0.61
C LEU A 314 8.81 -19.50 -0.25
N ARG A 315 9.72 -19.41 -1.22
CA ARG A 315 10.98 -18.67 -1.09
C ARG A 315 10.77 -17.22 -1.51
N VAL A 316 11.00 -16.29 -0.57
CA VAL A 316 10.93 -14.85 -0.78
C VAL A 316 12.35 -14.30 -0.84
N LEU A 317 12.76 -13.81 -2.01
CA LEU A 317 14.03 -13.10 -2.20
C LEU A 317 13.79 -11.60 -2.07
N SER A 318 14.50 -10.94 -1.16
CA SER A 318 14.63 -9.49 -1.12
C SER A 318 16.04 -9.09 -1.53
N PHE A 319 16.16 -8.06 -2.36
CA PHE A 319 17.46 -7.58 -2.83
C PHE A 319 17.47 -6.05 -2.97
N ASP A 320 18.68 -5.51 -2.98
CA ASP A 320 18.98 -4.09 -3.12
C ASP A 320 20.32 -3.93 -3.85
N ILE A 321 20.52 -2.82 -4.58
CA ILE A 321 21.74 -2.57 -5.37
C ILE A 321 22.37 -1.23 -5.02
N GLU A 322 23.69 -1.18 -5.12
CA GLU A 322 24.47 0.06 -5.03
C GLU A 322 25.17 0.38 -6.34
N CYS A 323 25.14 1.66 -6.71
CA CYS A 323 25.77 2.19 -7.92
C CYS A 323 26.75 3.31 -7.59
N ALA A 324 27.95 3.28 -8.19
CA ALA A 324 28.92 4.37 -8.05
C ALA A 324 28.68 5.45 -9.12
N GLY A 325 27.94 6.49 -8.77
CA GLY A 325 27.58 7.60 -9.67
C GLY A 325 28.60 8.74 -9.74
N ARG A 326 28.50 9.55 -10.80
CA ARG A 326 29.21 10.83 -10.94
C ARG A 326 28.64 11.90 -10.00
N LYS A 327 29.48 12.83 -9.54
CA LYS A 327 29.04 13.94 -8.66
C LYS A 327 28.00 14.82 -9.36
N GLY A 328 26.90 15.10 -8.67
CA GLY A 328 25.81 15.95 -9.18
C GLY A 328 24.95 15.35 -10.29
N VAL A 329 25.07 14.03 -10.55
CA VAL A 329 24.26 13.31 -11.54
C VAL A 329 23.67 12.07 -10.88
N PHE A 330 22.37 11.84 -11.07
CA PHE A 330 21.74 10.59 -10.63
C PHE A 330 22.28 9.42 -11.48
N PRO A 331 22.53 8.21 -10.92
CA PRO A 331 23.15 7.12 -11.67
C PRO A 331 22.44 6.81 -13.00
N GLU A 332 23.24 6.73 -14.07
CA GLU A 332 22.81 6.37 -15.42
C GLU A 332 23.42 5.02 -15.81
N ALA A 333 22.57 4.04 -16.15
CA ALA A 333 23.00 2.65 -16.37
C ALA A 333 24.03 2.50 -17.50
N GLU A 334 24.06 3.42 -18.47
CA GLU A 334 25.00 3.43 -19.58
C GLU A 334 26.44 3.74 -19.15
N VAL A 335 26.61 4.44 -18.02
CA VAL A 335 27.90 4.97 -17.57
C VAL A 335 28.28 4.43 -16.20
N ASP A 336 27.39 4.60 -15.22
CA ASP A 336 27.68 4.42 -13.80
C ASP A 336 27.54 2.93 -13.39
N PRO A 337 28.60 2.29 -12.85
CA PRO A 337 28.62 0.85 -12.59
C PRO A 337 27.79 0.44 -11.36
N VAL A 338 27.23 -0.78 -11.42
CA VAL A 338 26.73 -1.51 -10.25
C VAL A 338 27.93 -2.07 -9.50
N ILE A 339 28.01 -1.77 -8.21
CA ILE A 339 29.18 -2.10 -7.37
C ILE A 339 28.84 -3.11 -6.26
N GLN A 340 27.60 -3.15 -5.79
CA GLN A 340 27.15 -4.15 -4.83
C GLN A 340 25.72 -4.59 -5.12
N ILE A 341 25.41 -5.85 -4.84
CA ILE A 341 24.05 -6.39 -4.81
C ILE A 341 23.91 -7.22 -3.54
N ALA A 342 23.08 -6.77 -2.60
CA ALA A 342 22.73 -7.56 -1.42
C ALA A 342 21.50 -8.43 -1.72
N SER A 343 21.45 -9.64 -1.17
CA SER A 343 20.34 -10.58 -1.38
C SER A 343 20.07 -11.40 -0.13
N MET A 344 18.81 -11.36 0.31
CA MET A 344 18.30 -12.07 1.48
C MET A 344 17.17 -13.01 1.05
N VAL A 345 17.24 -14.28 1.43
CA VAL A 345 16.19 -15.27 1.10
C VAL A 345 15.61 -15.86 2.36
N GLN A 346 14.28 -15.82 2.43
CA GLN A 346 13.51 -16.31 3.55
C GLN A 346 12.42 -17.27 3.07
N ARG A 347 12.10 -18.31 3.86
CA ARG A 347 10.95 -19.16 3.59
C ARG A 347 9.73 -18.63 4.33
N GLN A 348 8.58 -18.64 3.67
CA GLN A 348 7.34 -18.18 4.26
C GLN A 348 7.01 -18.98 5.53
N GLY A 349 6.85 -18.28 6.66
CA GLY A 349 6.58 -18.87 7.97
C GLY A 349 7.81 -18.97 8.89
N GLU A 350 9.03 -18.89 8.34
CA GLU A 350 10.26 -18.79 9.14
C GLU A 350 10.48 -17.33 9.61
N LYS A 351 11.11 -17.14 10.77
CA LYS A 351 11.38 -15.81 11.33
C LYS A 351 12.59 -15.12 10.71
N GLU A 352 13.63 -15.90 10.41
CA GLU A 352 14.92 -15.41 9.91
C GLU A 352 15.15 -15.82 8.44
N PRO A 353 15.91 -15.03 7.66
CA PRO A 353 16.38 -15.44 6.35
C PRO A 353 17.51 -16.47 6.48
N PHE A 354 17.44 -17.54 5.66
CA PHE A 354 18.42 -18.63 5.65
C PHE A 354 19.55 -18.43 4.61
N ILE A 355 19.43 -17.41 3.75
CA ILE A 355 20.50 -16.96 2.84
C ILE A 355 20.70 -15.47 3.04
N ARG A 356 21.94 -15.08 3.28
CA ARG A 356 22.40 -13.69 3.39
C ARG A 356 23.67 -13.55 2.56
N THR A 357 23.59 -12.86 1.43
CA THR A 357 24.70 -12.80 0.47
C THR A 357 24.88 -11.40 -0.10
N VAL A 358 26.14 -10.97 -0.24
CA VAL A 358 26.50 -9.73 -0.96
C VAL A 358 27.45 -10.05 -2.10
N PHE A 359 27.09 -9.60 -3.30
CA PHE A 359 27.95 -9.61 -4.47
C PHE A 359 28.63 -8.26 -4.56
N THR A 360 29.96 -8.20 -4.42
CA THR A 360 30.72 -6.93 -4.40
C THR A 360 31.71 -6.85 -5.54
N LEU A 361 31.84 -5.67 -6.13
CA LEU A 361 32.94 -5.33 -7.03
C LEU A 361 34.16 -4.96 -6.18
N GLN A 362 35.31 -5.57 -6.46
CA GLN A 362 36.55 -5.54 -5.66
C GLN A 362 36.44 -6.30 -4.32
N SER A 363 37.56 -6.35 -3.59
CA SER A 363 37.66 -7.07 -2.30
C SER A 363 36.85 -6.39 -1.20
N CYS A 364 36.16 -7.16 -0.39
CA CYS A 364 35.39 -6.67 0.75
C CYS A 364 35.75 -7.48 1.99
N ALA A 365 35.90 -6.83 3.13
CA ALA A 365 36.17 -7.53 4.38
C ALA A 365 34.95 -8.35 4.84
N SER A 366 35.19 -9.41 5.61
CA SER A 366 34.16 -10.35 6.06
C SER A 366 33.06 -9.68 6.89
N ILE A 367 31.81 -10.13 6.71
CA ILE A 367 30.66 -9.77 7.52
C ILE A 367 30.15 -11.03 8.20
N VAL A 368 30.02 -11.02 9.53
CA VAL A 368 29.54 -12.17 10.31
C VAL A 368 28.10 -12.51 9.90
N GLY A 369 27.80 -13.80 9.78
CA GLY A 369 26.50 -14.31 9.36
C GLY A 369 26.13 -14.05 7.89
N SER A 370 27.04 -13.51 7.06
CA SER A 370 26.76 -13.20 5.64
C SER A 370 27.87 -13.68 4.71
N GLN A 371 27.48 -14.27 3.57
CA GLN A 371 28.42 -14.68 2.54
C GLN A 371 28.79 -13.51 1.63
N ILE A 372 30.08 -13.25 1.47
CA ILE A 372 30.58 -12.14 0.63
C ILE A 372 31.29 -12.72 -0.59
N LEU A 373 30.80 -12.34 -1.78
CA LEU A 373 31.31 -12.79 -3.08
C LEU A 373 31.94 -11.61 -3.80
N CYS A 374 33.27 -11.62 -3.92
CA CYS A 374 34.04 -10.51 -4.50
C CYS A 374 34.41 -10.78 -5.96
N PHE A 375 34.19 -9.81 -6.85
CA PHE A 375 34.47 -9.92 -8.29
C PHE A 375 35.44 -8.83 -8.77
N THR A 376 36.29 -9.12 -9.76
CA THR A 376 37.14 -8.09 -10.40
C THR A 376 36.38 -7.27 -11.44
N GLN A 377 35.47 -7.93 -12.16
CA GLN A 377 34.73 -7.33 -13.27
C GLN A 377 33.23 -7.30 -12.97
N GLU A 378 32.59 -6.16 -13.25
CA GLU A 378 31.15 -5.99 -13.10
C GLU A 378 30.34 -7.01 -13.91
N LYS A 379 30.84 -7.42 -15.08
CA LYS A 379 30.19 -8.45 -15.90
C LYS A 379 30.03 -9.78 -15.15
N GLN A 380 31.05 -10.18 -14.40
CA GLN A 380 31.04 -11.42 -13.61
C GLN A 380 30.10 -11.30 -12.42
N LEU A 381 30.07 -10.13 -11.77
CA LEU A 381 29.12 -9.82 -10.69
C LEU A 381 27.68 -10.00 -11.18
N LEU A 382 27.32 -9.35 -12.29
CA LEU A 382 25.98 -9.44 -12.88
C LEU A 382 25.63 -10.88 -13.30
N GLN A 383 26.55 -11.58 -13.98
CA GLN A 383 26.36 -12.98 -14.37
C GLN A 383 26.11 -13.89 -13.16
N SER A 384 26.90 -13.70 -12.10
CA SER A 384 26.82 -14.50 -10.87
C SER A 384 25.52 -14.24 -10.11
N TRP A 385 25.08 -12.99 -10.02
CA TRP A 385 23.78 -12.69 -9.41
C TRP A 385 22.62 -13.29 -10.20
N ALA A 386 22.65 -13.23 -11.53
CA ALA A 386 21.63 -13.88 -12.36
C ALA A 386 21.62 -15.42 -12.16
N GLU A 387 22.80 -16.04 -12.02
CA GLU A 387 22.92 -17.48 -11.74
C GLU A 387 22.42 -17.84 -10.34
N PHE A 388 22.70 -16.99 -9.34
CA PHE A 388 22.16 -17.10 -8.01
C PHE A 388 20.63 -17.10 -8.02
N VAL A 389 19.98 -16.16 -8.71
CA VAL A 389 18.52 -16.10 -8.83
C VAL A 389 17.97 -17.39 -9.46
N ARG A 390 18.61 -17.92 -10.50
CA ARG A 390 18.22 -19.19 -11.14
C ARG A 390 18.38 -20.39 -10.20
N THR A 391 19.47 -20.44 -9.44
CA THR A 391 19.82 -21.56 -8.54
C THR A 391 18.95 -21.57 -7.28
N VAL A 392 18.73 -20.41 -6.66
CA VAL A 392 17.85 -20.26 -5.49
C VAL A 392 16.39 -20.53 -5.84
N ASP A 393 16.00 -20.21 -7.08
CA ASP A 393 14.64 -20.34 -7.60
C ASP A 393 13.58 -19.69 -6.68
N PRO A 394 13.65 -18.36 -6.43
CA PRO A 394 12.66 -17.68 -5.59
C PRO A 394 11.27 -17.67 -6.22
N ASP A 395 10.25 -17.81 -5.38
CA ASP A 395 8.83 -17.76 -5.75
C ASP A 395 8.33 -16.31 -5.80
N VAL A 396 8.77 -15.51 -4.83
CA VAL A 396 8.46 -14.09 -4.71
C VAL A 396 9.77 -13.30 -4.71
N ILE A 397 9.83 -12.24 -5.51
CA ILE A 397 10.92 -11.27 -5.52
C ILE A 397 10.38 -9.96 -4.97
N THR A 398 10.94 -9.51 -3.85
CA THR A 398 10.58 -8.28 -3.15
C THR A 398 11.80 -7.37 -3.02
N GLY A 399 11.58 -6.18 -2.48
CA GLY A 399 12.57 -5.14 -2.26
C GLY A 399 11.83 -3.81 -2.12
N TYR A 400 12.55 -2.70 -2.22
CA TYR A 400 11.96 -1.37 -2.14
C TYR A 400 12.28 -0.56 -3.40
N ASN A 401 11.28 -0.29 -4.25
CA ASN A 401 11.44 0.40 -5.54
C ASN A 401 12.13 -0.43 -6.66
N ILE A 402 12.18 -1.74 -6.51
CA ILE A 402 12.79 -2.67 -7.47
C ILE A 402 12.22 -2.62 -8.88
N GLN A 403 10.93 -2.27 -9.02
CA GLN A 403 10.29 -2.21 -10.34
C GLN A 403 10.69 -0.98 -11.14
N ASN A 404 10.91 0.15 -10.48
CA ASN A 404 11.15 1.43 -11.13
C ASN A 404 12.63 1.81 -11.15
N PHE A 405 13.46 1.22 -10.27
CA PHE A 405 14.90 1.46 -10.20
C PHE A 405 15.73 0.19 -10.45
N ASP A 406 15.77 -0.75 -9.49
CA ASP A 406 16.78 -1.81 -9.48
C ASP A 406 16.75 -2.73 -10.71
N LEU A 407 15.61 -3.34 -11.03
CA LEU A 407 15.48 -4.24 -12.18
C LEU A 407 15.71 -3.52 -13.51
N PRO A 408 15.10 -2.33 -13.76
CA PRO A 408 15.45 -1.55 -14.94
C PRO A 408 16.93 -1.20 -15.06
N TYR A 409 17.56 -0.78 -13.96
CA TYR A 409 18.97 -0.40 -13.93
C TYR A 409 19.86 -1.60 -14.28
N LEU A 410 19.64 -2.74 -13.63
CA LEU A 410 20.37 -3.98 -13.86
C LEU A 410 20.24 -4.47 -15.32
N LEU A 411 19.02 -4.45 -15.90
CA LEU A 411 18.80 -4.87 -17.28
C LEU A 411 19.48 -3.94 -18.30
N ASN A 412 19.40 -2.62 -18.08
CA ASN A 412 20.03 -1.64 -18.96
C ASN A 412 21.57 -1.69 -18.83
N ARG A 413 22.09 -1.86 -17.61
CA ARG A 413 23.52 -1.98 -17.35
C ARG A 413 24.10 -3.24 -17.98
N ALA A 414 23.42 -4.37 -17.81
CA ALA A 414 23.79 -5.62 -18.45
C ALA A 414 23.78 -5.50 -19.99
N ALA A 415 22.82 -4.78 -20.57
CA ALA A 415 22.78 -4.50 -22.00
C ALA A 415 23.97 -3.62 -22.45
N ALA A 416 24.29 -2.54 -21.71
CA ALA A 416 25.43 -1.66 -21.98
C ALA A 416 26.77 -2.43 -21.96
N LEU A 417 26.92 -3.37 -21.02
CA LEU A 417 28.11 -4.21 -20.87
C LEU A 417 28.12 -5.46 -21.77
N LYS A 418 27.06 -5.69 -22.54
CA LYS A 418 26.86 -6.88 -23.40
C LYS A 418 26.88 -8.21 -22.64
N VAL A 419 26.27 -8.24 -21.46
CA VAL A 419 26.08 -9.45 -20.64
C VAL A 419 24.83 -10.19 -21.12
N ASN A 420 24.98 -10.97 -22.19
CA ASN A 420 23.85 -11.53 -22.94
C ASN A 420 22.97 -12.51 -22.16
N TYR A 421 23.51 -13.18 -21.13
CA TYR A 421 22.79 -14.17 -20.33
C TYR A 421 22.16 -13.61 -19.04
N PHE A 422 22.44 -12.35 -18.69
CA PHE A 422 21.81 -11.70 -17.55
C PHE A 422 20.26 -11.64 -17.63
N PRO A 423 19.64 -11.26 -18.76
CA PRO A 423 18.21 -10.99 -18.81
C PRO A 423 17.35 -12.28 -18.89
N TYR A 424 17.84 -13.42 -18.41
CA TYR A 424 17.06 -14.67 -18.28
C TYR A 424 16.80 -14.94 -16.79
N LEU A 425 15.94 -14.11 -16.19
CA LEU A 425 15.67 -14.10 -14.75
C LEU A 425 14.40 -14.87 -14.37
N GLY A 426 13.50 -15.13 -15.32
CA GLY A 426 12.30 -15.95 -15.10
C GLY A 426 12.60 -17.44 -14.90
N ARG A 427 11.55 -18.26 -14.77
CA ARG A 427 11.68 -19.74 -14.71
C ARG A 427 11.79 -20.40 -16.08
N MET A 428 11.57 -19.66 -17.17
CA MET A 428 11.61 -20.18 -18.54
C MET A 428 12.97 -19.93 -19.18
N ARG A 429 13.66 -21.00 -19.61
CA ARG A 429 15.05 -20.92 -20.09
C ARG A 429 15.24 -20.02 -21.31
N GLY A 430 14.27 -20.06 -22.23
CA GLY A 430 14.34 -19.34 -23.51
C GLY A 430 13.66 -17.98 -23.53
N ILE A 431 13.12 -17.49 -22.40
CA ILE A 431 12.38 -16.22 -22.37
C ILE A 431 13.23 -15.14 -21.71
N ARG A 432 13.48 -14.07 -22.47
CA ARG A 432 14.21 -12.90 -22.00
C ARG A 432 13.27 -11.97 -21.23
N SER A 433 13.71 -11.52 -20.06
CA SER A 433 13.15 -10.41 -19.30
C SER A 433 13.39 -9.09 -20.05
N VAL A 434 12.29 -8.39 -20.36
CA VAL A 434 12.25 -7.12 -21.08
C VAL A 434 11.51 -6.07 -20.27
N LEU A 435 11.94 -4.82 -20.41
CA LEU A 435 11.29 -3.67 -19.80
C LEU A 435 10.07 -3.25 -20.62
N LYS A 436 8.97 -2.99 -19.94
CA LYS A 436 7.76 -2.44 -20.53
C LYS A 436 7.19 -1.34 -19.63
N ASP A 437 6.97 -0.18 -20.22
CA ASP A 437 6.28 0.92 -19.56
C ASP A 437 4.79 0.61 -19.40
N SER A 438 4.27 0.93 -18.23
CA SER A 438 2.87 0.73 -17.86
C SER A 438 2.37 1.96 -17.10
N SER A 439 1.21 2.47 -17.47
CA SER A 439 0.54 3.55 -16.72
C SER A 439 -0.70 3.02 -16.02
N PHE A 440 -0.86 3.41 -14.75
CA PHE A 440 -2.05 3.11 -13.97
C PHE A 440 -2.71 4.42 -13.54
N GLN A 441 -4.03 4.53 -13.74
CA GLN A 441 -4.78 5.70 -13.32
C GLN A 441 -6.08 5.32 -12.63
N SER A 442 -6.30 5.90 -11.44
CA SER A 442 -7.60 5.86 -10.76
C SER A 442 -7.81 7.10 -9.91
N LYS A 443 -9.08 7.45 -9.60
CA LYS A 443 -9.38 8.55 -8.67
C LYS A 443 -8.78 8.32 -7.27
N GLN A 444 -8.64 7.05 -6.85
CA GLN A 444 -8.14 6.69 -5.52
C GLN A 444 -6.61 6.74 -5.42
N MET A 445 -5.89 6.29 -6.46
CA MET A 445 -4.42 6.16 -6.44
C MET A 445 -3.68 7.23 -7.25
N GLY A 446 -4.41 8.10 -7.96
CA GLY A 446 -3.83 9.06 -8.91
C GLY A 446 -3.42 8.40 -10.23
N ARG A 447 -2.66 9.14 -11.04
CA ARG A 447 -1.96 8.61 -12.23
C ARG A 447 -0.52 8.31 -11.84
N ARG A 448 -0.03 7.14 -12.24
CA ARG A 448 1.33 6.67 -11.99
C ARG A 448 1.87 5.99 -13.22
N GLU A 449 3.15 6.19 -13.47
CA GLU A 449 3.92 5.52 -14.51
C GLU A 449 4.87 4.56 -13.80
N ASN A 450 4.76 3.29 -14.13
CA ASN A 450 5.54 2.21 -13.57
C ASN A 450 6.21 1.44 -14.70
N LYS A 451 7.36 0.85 -14.42
CA LYS A 451 7.99 -0.13 -15.31
C LYS A 451 7.61 -1.53 -14.86
N THR A 452 7.48 -2.42 -15.83
CA THR A 452 7.22 -3.85 -15.59
C THR A 452 8.29 -4.66 -16.30
N VAL A 453 8.76 -5.71 -15.62
CA VAL A 453 9.70 -6.69 -16.16
C VAL A 453 8.99 -8.04 -16.16
N ASN A 454 9.03 -8.79 -17.26
CA ASN A 454 8.52 -10.15 -17.24
C ASN A 454 9.51 -11.11 -16.56
N MET A 455 9.01 -11.92 -15.64
CA MET A 455 9.74 -12.98 -14.94
C MET A 455 8.79 -14.16 -14.75
N GLU A 456 8.54 -14.91 -15.81
CA GLU A 456 7.54 -15.97 -15.87
C GLU A 456 7.71 -16.94 -14.70
N GLY A 457 6.64 -17.14 -13.92
CA GLY A 457 6.61 -18.04 -12.77
C GLY A 457 7.19 -17.48 -11.48
N ARG A 458 7.61 -16.20 -11.45
CA ARG A 458 8.05 -15.49 -10.24
C ARG A 458 7.18 -14.26 -10.01
N VAL A 459 6.66 -14.13 -8.79
CA VAL A 459 5.81 -12.99 -8.44
C VAL A 459 6.67 -11.83 -7.95
N GLN A 460 6.63 -10.70 -8.65
CA GLN A 460 7.27 -9.46 -8.18
C GLN A 460 6.34 -8.74 -7.19
N PHE A 461 6.86 -8.48 -6.00
CA PHE A 461 6.13 -7.87 -4.88
C PHE A 461 6.92 -6.67 -4.35
N ASP A 462 6.92 -5.56 -5.11
CA ASP A 462 7.61 -4.33 -4.72
C ASP A 462 6.89 -3.65 -3.54
N LEU A 463 7.56 -3.57 -2.39
CA LEU A 463 6.97 -3.07 -1.16
C LEU A 463 6.58 -1.59 -1.28
N LEU A 464 7.29 -0.78 -2.06
CA LEU A 464 6.94 0.62 -2.28
C LEU A 464 5.55 0.74 -2.93
N GLN A 465 5.26 -0.10 -3.92
CA GLN A 465 3.96 -0.09 -4.60
C GLN A 465 2.83 -0.52 -3.66
N VAL A 466 3.08 -1.50 -2.80
CA VAL A 466 2.13 -1.98 -1.80
C VAL A 466 1.83 -0.88 -0.78
N LEU A 467 2.87 -0.23 -0.23
CA LEU A 467 2.71 0.84 0.74
C LEU A 467 1.97 2.05 0.16
N LEU A 468 2.30 2.45 -1.07
CA LEU A 468 1.64 3.55 -1.74
C LEU A 468 0.15 3.29 -2.02
N ARG A 469 -0.23 2.01 -2.18
CA ARG A 469 -1.60 1.59 -2.42
C ARG A 469 -2.42 1.48 -1.13
N ASP A 470 -1.85 0.85 -0.11
CA ASP A 470 -2.58 0.45 1.09
C ASP A 470 -2.46 1.47 2.24
N TYR A 471 -1.43 2.32 2.24
CA TYR A 471 -1.17 3.29 3.31
C TYR A 471 -1.12 4.73 2.79
N LYS A 472 -1.46 5.67 3.67
CA LYS A 472 -1.44 7.13 3.42
C LYS A 472 -0.43 7.83 4.33
N LEU A 473 0.85 7.74 3.98
CA LEU A 473 1.98 8.24 4.78
C LEU A 473 2.43 9.64 4.35
N ARG A 474 3.20 10.34 5.21
CA ARG A 474 3.80 11.65 4.87
C ARG A 474 5.02 11.52 3.97
N SER A 475 5.83 10.50 4.20
CA SER A 475 6.98 10.11 3.39
C SER A 475 6.90 8.61 3.12
N TYR A 476 7.41 8.20 1.95
CA TYR A 476 7.52 6.80 1.52
C TYR A 476 8.99 6.45 1.23
N THR A 477 9.96 7.12 1.85
CA THR A 477 11.34 6.65 1.85
C THR A 477 11.44 5.39 2.71
N LEU A 478 12.36 4.48 2.40
CA LEU A 478 12.56 3.26 3.19
C LEU A 478 12.83 3.58 4.67
N ASN A 479 13.61 4.63 4.94
CA ASN A 479 13.87 5.08 6.32
C ASN A 479 12.59 5.53 7.05
N ALA A 480 11.75 6.37 6.41
CA ALA A 480 10.54 6.87 7.06
C ALA A 480 9.52 5.76 7.35
N VAL A 481 9.36 4.81 6.42
CA VAL A 481 8.42 3.69 6.61
C VAL A 481 8.95 2.67 7.63
N SER A 482 10.27 2.44 7.66
CA SER A 482 10.91 1.61 8.68
C SER A 482 10.73 2.22 10.06
N PHE A 483 10.95 3.53 10.21
CA PHE A 483 10.71 4.21 11.47
C PHE A 483 9.22 4.15 11.87
N HIS A 484 8.31 4.36 10.92
CA HIS A 484 6.88 4.35 11.21
C HIS A 484 6.37 2.98 11.69
N PHE A 485 6.81 1.88 11.07
CA PHE A 485 6.27 0.54 11.34
C PHE A 485 7.15 -0.33 12.25
N LEU A 486 8.46 -0.15 12.21
CA LEU A 486 9.45 -0.92 12.98
C LEU A 486 10.05 -0.13 14.13
N GLN A 487 9.88 1.21 14.17
CA GLN A 487 10.57 2.10 15.11
C GLN A 487 12.09 2.11 14.96
N GLU A 488 12.57 1.78 13.76
CA GLU A 488 13.99 1.75 13.44
C GLU A 488 14.37 2.83 12.45
N GLN A 489 15.51 3.48 12.71
CA GLN A 489 16.13 4.39 11.76
C GLN A 489 17.32 3.70 11.10
N LYS A 490 17.59 4.08 9.85
CA LYS A 490 18.80 3.70 9.13
C LYS A 490 19.68 4.91 8.88
N GLU A 491 20.99 4.70 8.82
CA GLU A 491 21.87 5.66 8.19
C GLU A 491 21.42 5.82 6.72
N ASP A 492 21.36 7.06 6.25
CA ASP A 492 20.99 7.38 4.86
C ASP A 492 22.20 8.00 4.19
N VAL A 493 23.00 7.19 3.51
CA VAL A 493 24.26 7.60 2.89
C VAL A 493 23.96 8.31 1.56
N GLN A 494 24.46 9.52 1.38
CA GLN A 494 24.26 10.26 0.14
C GLN A 494 24.99 9.59 -1.04
N HIS A 495 24.33 9.49 -2.19
CA HIS A 495 24.87 8.88 -3.42
C HIS A 495 26.26 9.37 -3.84
N SER A 496 26.60 10.63 -3.58
CA SER A 496 27.92 11.19 -3.90
C SER A 496 29.07 10.61 -3.07
N ILE A 497 28.76 10.08 -1.88
CA ILE A 497 29.74 9.51 -0.94
C ILE A 497 29.98 8.02 -1.22
N ILE A 498 29.00 7.33 -1.80
CA ILE A 498 29.08 5.91 -2.16
C ILE A 498 30.29 5.63 -3.06
N THR A 499 30.51 6.50 -4.06
CA THR A 499 31.67 6.41 -4.95
C THR A 499 33.00 6.54 -4.21
N ASP A 500 33.08 7.42 -3.20
CA ASP A 500 34.29 7.62 -2.39
C ASP A 500 34.53 6.40 -1.47
N LEU A 501 33.47 5.83 -0.87
CA LEU A 501 33.56 4.61 -0.06
C LEU A 501 33.99 3.39 -0.87
N GLN A 502 33.48 3.24 -2.10
CA GLN A 502 33.84 2.16 -3.00
C GLN A 502 35.33 2.22 -3.40
N ASN A 503 35.83 3.41 -3.70
CA ASN A 503 37.21 3.66 -4.11
C ASN A 503 38.22 3.66 -2.95
N GLY A 504 37.75 3.53 -1.72
CA GLY A 504 38.58 3.37 -0.53
C GLY A 504 39.19 1.98 -0.42
N ASN A 505 39.08 1.38 0.77
CA ASN A 505 39.66 0.08 1.09
C ASN A 505 38.57 -0.98 1.32
N GLU A 506 38.98 -2.19 1.70
CA GLU A 506 38.05 -3.30 1.94
C GLU A 506 37.08 -3.04 3.11
N GLN A 507 37.45 -2.20 4.08
CA GLN A 507 36.62 -1.85 5.24
C GLN A 507 35.57 -0.80 4.88
N THR A 508 35.93 0.19 4.04
CA THR A 508 34.93 1.15 3.53
C THR A 508 33.90 0.44 2.64
N ARG A 509 34.34 -0.54 1.83
CA ARG A 509 33.42 -1.42 1.08
C ARG A 509 32.61 -2.35 1.97
N ARG A 510 33.16 -2.82 3.09
CA ARG A 510 32.41 -3.58 4.11
C ARG A 510 31.30 -2.74 4.75
N ARG A 511 31.57 -1.48 5.11
CA ARG A 511 30.53 -0.56 5.61
C ARG A 511 29.41 -0.39 4.59
N LEU A 512 29.75 -0.22 3.31
CA LEU A 512 28.76 -0.14 2.24
C LEU A 512 27.97 -1.45 2.08
N ALA A 513 28.62 -2.61 2.21
CA ALA A 513 27.96 -3.91 2.13
C ALA A 513 26.99 -4.13 3.30
N VAL A 514 27.32 -3.69 4.51
CA VAL A 514 26.40 -3.71 5.67
C VAL A 514 25.20 -2.79 5.44
N TYR A 515 25.44 -1.59 4.87
CA TYR A 515 24.37 -0.68 4.48
C TYR A 515 23.41 -1.33 3.47
N CYS A 516 23.94 -1.90 2.38
CA CYS A 516 23.15 -2.58 1.35
C CYS A 516 22.42 -3.82 1.89
N LEU A 517 23.04 -4.60 2.80
CA LEU A 517 22.37 -5.72 3.49
C LEU A 517 21.19 -5.25 4.32
N LYS A 518 21.32 -4.13 5.05
CA LYS A 518 20.22 -3.56 5.83
C LYS A 518 19.07 -3.12 4.92
N ASP A 519 19.38 -2.50 3.78
CA ASP A 519 18.39 -2.08 2.79
C ASP A 519 17.70 -3.26 2.09
N ALA A 520 18.40 -4.38 1.88
CA ALA A 520 17.78 -5.62 1.41
C ALA A 520 16.95 -6.33 2.50
N TYR A 521 17.26 -6.15 3.79
CA TYR A 521 16.59 -6.84 4.90
C TYR A 521 15.33 -6.12 5.40
N LEU A 522 15.33 -4.79 5.48
CA LEU A 522 14.18 -4.00 5.93
C LEU A 522 12.88 -4.31 5.17
N PRO A 523 12.88 -4.51 3.83
CA PRO A 523 11.69 -4.92 3.09
C PRO A 523 11.12 -6.26 3.55
N LEU A 524 11.95 -7.26 3.89
CA LEU A 524 11.46 -8.54 4.43
C LEU A 524 10.75 -8.34 5.76
N ARG A 525 11.38 -7.60 6.68
CA ARG A 525 10.78 -7.34 8.01
C ARG A 525 9.48 -6.56 7.90
N LEU A 526 9.42 -5.56 7.03
CA LEU A 526 8.19 -4.82 6.76
C LEU A 526 7.11 -5.72 6.13
N LEU A 527 7.47 -6.55 5.16
CA LEU A 527 6.56 -7.50 4.51
C LEU A 527 5.91 -8.46 5.51
N GLN A 528 6.71 -8.94 6.47
CA GLN A 528 6.25 -9.80 7.56
C GLN A 528 5.40 -9.04 8.58
N LYS A 529 5.89 -7.89 9.07
CA LYS A 529 5.20 -7.06 10.06
C LYS A 529 3.80 -6.63 9.58
N LEU A 530 3.68 -6.32 8.29
CA LEU A 530 2.44 -5.88 7.66
C LEU A 530 1.63 -7.04 7.05
N MET A 531 2.16 -8.27 7.11
CA MET A 531 1.55 -9.50 6.59
C MET A 531 1.13 -9.39 5.12
N CYS A 532 1.89 -8.66 4.30
CA CYS A 532 1.44 -8.26 2.96
C CYS A 532 1.18 -9.46 2.04
N VAL A 533 2.11 -10.43 1.98
CA VAL A 533 1.97 -11.62 1.13
C VAL A 533 0.73 -12.41 1.50
N ILE A 534 0.53 -12.69 2.79
CA ILE A 534 -0.62 -13.43 3.30
C ILE A 534 -1.93 -12.72 2.95
N ASN A 535 -2.03 -11.42 3.22
CA ASN A 535 -3.22 -10.62 2.94
C ASN A 535 -3.58 -10.61 1.44
N TYR A 536 -2.57 -10.55 0.57
CA TYR A 536 -2.77 -10.56 -0.87
C TYR A 536 -3.11 -11.96 -1.39
N MET A 537 -2.50 -13.02 -0.87
CA MET A 537 -2.89 -14.40 -1.20
C MET A 537 -4.36 -14.65 -0.83
N GLU A 538 -4.79 -14.26 0.37
CA GLU A 538 -6.19 -14.40 0.79
C GLU A 538 -7.15 -13.56 -0.07
N MET A 539 -6.74 -12.34 -0.46
CA MET A 539 -7.50 -11.54 -1.42
C MET A 539 -7.63 -12.24 -2.78
N ALA A 540 -6.57 -12.88 -3.27
CA ALA A 540 -6.57 -13.61 -4.54
C ALA A 540 -7.50 -14.84 -4.47
N ARG A 541 -7.48 -15.57 -3.35
CA ARG A 541 -8.37 -16.71 -3.05
C ARG A 541 -9.84 -16.29 -3.01
N VAL A 542 -10.15 -15.24 -2.25
CA VAL A 542 -11.52 -14.72 -2.07
C VAL A 542 -12.11 -14.17 -3.37
N THR A 543 -11.30 -13.44 -4.16
CA THR A 543 -11.79 -12.75 -5.35
C THR A 543 -11.64 -13.57 -6.64
N GLY A 544 -10.91 -14.68 -6.59
CA GLY A 544 -10.72 -15.59 -7.71
C GLY A 544 -9.87 -15.03 -8.84
N VAL A 545 -8.95 -14.09 -8.56
CA VAL A 545 -8.03 -13.49 -9.54
C VAL A 545 -6.58 -13.92 -9.26
N PRO A 546 -5.67 -13.88 -10.26
CA PRO A 546 -4.24 -14.13 -10.03
C PRO A 546 -3.63 -13.17 -9.00
N LEU A 547 -2.59 -13.62 -8.29
CA LEU A 547 -1.89 -12.82 -7.28
C LEU A 547 -1.30 -11.54 -7.90
N THR A 548 -0.72 -11.65 -9.09
CA THR A 548 -0.11 -10.54 -9.85
C THR A 548 -1.12 -9.45 -10.25
N TYR A 549 -2.40 -9.80 -10.43
CA TYR A 549 -3.47 -8.84 -10.75
C TYR A 549 -3.77 -7.92 -9.56
N LEU A 550 -3.50 -8.37 -8.33
CA LEU A 550 -3.69 -7.54 -7.16
C LEU A 550 -2.73 -6.36 -7.12
N LEU A 551 -1.56 -6.43 -7.75
CA LEU A 551 -0.58 -5.34 -7.80
C LEU A 551 -0.74 -4.49 -9.06
N SER A 552 -1.08 -5.10 -10.19
CA SER A 552 -1.13 -4.46 -11.50
C SER A 552 -2.52 -3.93 -11.91
N ARG A 553 -3.61 -4.38 -11.27
CA ARG A 553 -4.99 -4.06 -11.64
C ARG A 553 -5.78 -3.48 -10.46
N GLY A 554 -6.85 -2.75 -10.78
CA GLY A 554 -7.75 -2.12 -9.81
C GLY A 554 -8.82 -3.07 -9.26
N GLN A 555 -9.78 -2.51 -8.50
CA GLN A 555 -10.84 -3.31 -7.85
C GLN A 555 -11.84 -3.94 -8.83
N GLN A 556 -12.04 -3.37 -10.03
CA GLN A 556 -13.08 -3.83 -10.97
C GLN A 556 -12.89 -5.29 -11.40
N ILE A 557 -11.66 -5.74 -11.66
CA ILE A 557 -11.41 -7.12 -12.14
C ILE A 557 -11.81 -8.18 -11.10
N LYS A 558 -11.69 -7.84 -9.81
CA LYS A 558 -12.07 -8.71 -8.69
C LYS A 558 -13.57 -8.96 -8.66
N VAL A 559 -14.36 -7.90 -8.84
CA VAL A 559 -15.82 -7.98 -8.88
C VAL A 559 -16.28 -8.71 -10.15
N VAL A 560 -15.65 -8.43 -11.30
CA VAL A 560 -15.95 -9.13 -12.57
C VAL A 560 -15.70 -10.63 -12.43
N SER A 561 -14.58 -11.06 -11.85
CA SER A 561 -14.30 -12.49 -11.60
C SER A 561 -15.40 -13.15 -10.76
N GLN A 562 -15.78 -12.55 -9.63
CA GLN A 562 -16.84 -13.07 -8.76
C GLN A 562 -18.20 -13.13 -9.48
N LEU A 563 -18.50 -12.10 -10.27
CA LEU A 563 -19.73 -11.99 -11.01
C LEU A 563 -19.84 -13.07 -12.09
N LEU A 564 -18.77 -13.32 -12.84
CA LEU A 564 -18.72 -14.39 -13.85
C LEU A 564 -18.92 -15.78 -13.23
N ARG A 565 -18.26 -16.07 -12.10
CA ARG A 565 -18.40 -17.35 -11.39
C ARG A 565 -19.84 -17.62 -10.96
N GLN A 566 -20.53 -16.60 -10.45
CA GLN A 566 -21.94 -16.75 -10.05
C GLN A 566 -22.89 -16.76 -11.24
N ALA A 567 -22.63 -15.94 -12.27
CA ALA A 567 -23.43 -15.94 -13.50
C ALA A 567 -23.40 -17.31 -14.20
N MET A 568 -22.24 -17.96 -14.23
CA MET A 568 -22.07 -19.29 -14.82
C MET A 568 -22.97 -20.34 -14.16
N LYS A 569 -23.08 -20.34 -12.83
CA LYS A 569 -23.93 -21.27 -12.06
C LYS A 569 -25.42 -21.12 -12.37
N GLN A 570 -25.84 -19.95 -12.85
CA GLN A 570 -27.24 -19.65 -13.16
C GLN A 570 -27.52 -19.54 -14.66
N ASN A 571 -26.58 -19.97 -15.53
CA ASN A 571 -26.70 -19.85 -16.99
C ASN A 571 -26.96 -18.42 -17.49
N LEU A 572 -26.40 -17.43 -16.79
CA LEU A 572 -26.44 -16.03 -17.17
C LEU A 572 -25.17 -15.65 -17.94
N VAL A 573 -25.30 -14.73 -18.90
CA VAL A 573 -24.17 -14.19 -19.66
C VAL A 573 -24.04 -12.68 -19.49
N MET A 574 -22.80 -12.20 -19.34
CA MET A 574 -22.51 -10.78 -19.14
C MET A 574 -22.41 -10.02 -20.48
N PRO A 575 -23.23 -8.98 -20.72
CA PRO A 575 -23.12 -8.19 -21.94
C PRO A 575 -21.86 -7.34 -21.95
N VAL A 576 -21.39 -6.98 -23.15
CA VAL A 576 -20.35 -5.96 -23.31
C VAL A 576 -21.02 -4.60 -23.53
N VAL A 577 -21.02 -3.77 -22.50
CA VAL A 577 -21.62 -2.42 -22.55
C VAL A 577 -20.57 -1.41 -23.00
N LYS A 578 -20.92 -0.55 -23.95
CA LYS A 578 -20.08 0.61 -24.31
C LYS A 578 -20.27 1.70 -23.27
N THR A 579 -19.17 2.20 -22.73
CA THR A 579 -19.18 3.28 -21.74
C THR A 579 -18.91 4.62 -22.43
N GLU A 580 -19.91 5.49 -22.45
CA GLU A 580 -19.76 6.92 -22.72
C GLU A 580 -19.93 7.65 -21.38
N GLY A 581 -19.10 8.67 -21.13
CA GLY A 581 -19.10 9.38 -19.84
C GLY A 581 -20.48 9.97 -19.55
N GLY A 582 -21.12 9.51 -18.47
CA GLY A 582 -22.42 10.02 -18.03
C GLY A 582 -22.31 11.20 -17.05
N GLU A 583 -23.45 11.77 -16.69
CA GLU A 583 -23.54 12.79 -15.64
C GLU A 583 -23.32 12.17 -14.25
N ASP A 584 -22.72 12.93 -13.32
CA ASP A 584 -22.54 12.47 -11.94
C ASP A 584 -23.89 12.34 -11.22
N TYR A 585 -23.98 11.46 -10.22
CA TYR A 585 -25.24 11.18 -9.51
C TYR A 585 -25.22 11.67 -8.06
N THR A 586 -26.40 11.92 -7.49
CA THR A 586 -26.51 12.37 -6.10
C THR A 586 -26.01 11.29 -5.12
N GLY A 587 -24.94 11.63 -4.39
CA GLY A 587 -24.32 10.77 -3.38
C GLY A 587 -25.05 10.73 -2.04
N ALA A 588 -24.29 10.44 -0.98
CA ALA A 588 -24.82 10.36 0.39
C ALA A 588 -25.21 11.74 0.97
N THR A 589 -26.11 11.73 1.95
CA THR A 589 -26.46 12.92 2.76
C THR A 589 -25.53 13.04 3.96
N VAL A 590 -25.16 14.28 4.28
CA VAL A 590 -24.49 14.63 5.54
C VAL A 590 -25.42 15.57 6.30
N ILE A 591 -25.89 15.14 7.48
CA ILE A 591 -26.75 15.94 8.35
C ILE A 591 -25.99 17.21 8.73
N GLU A 592 -26.68 18.35 8.76
CA GLU A 592 -26.06 19.61 9.18
C GLU A 592 -25.57 19.49 10.63
N PRO A 593 -24.29 19.77 10.90
CA PRO A 593 -23.74 19.64 12.24
C PRO A 593 -24.24 20.78 13.15
N GLU A 594 -24.70 20.43 14.34
CA GLU A 594 -24.85 21.39 15.44
C GLU A 594 -23.47 21.68 16.02
N LYS A 595 -22.76 22.62 15.41
CA LYS A 595 -21.38 22.97 15.76
C LYS A 595 -21.28 23.38 17.23
N GLY A 596 -20.24 22.91 17.90
CA GLY A 596 -20.05 23.24 19.31
C GLY A 596 -19.07 22.31 20.02
N TYR A 597 -18.75 22.72 21.24
CA TYR A 597 -18.08 21.88 22.22
C TYR A 597 -19.12 21.24 23.14
N TYR A 598 -19.12 19.91 23.17
CA TYR A 598 -20.03 19.10 23.95
C TYR A 598 -19.27 18.47 25.12
N SER A 599 -19.54 18.99 26.32
CA SER A 599 -19.03 18.47 27.59
C SER A 599 -19.91 17.36 28.19
N VAL A 600 -20.71 16.69 27.34
CA VAL A 600 -21.61 15.59 27.70
C VAL A 600 -21.35 14.41 26.76
N PRO A 601 -21.58 13.15 27.19
CA PRO A 601 -21.42 11.98 26.35
C PRO A 601 -22.28 12.02 25.09
N ILE A 602 -21.66 11.75 23.93
CA ILE A 602 -22.34 11.64 22.63
C ILE A 602 -22.22 10.20 22.13
N ALA A 603 -23.34 9.49 22.01
CA ALA A 603 -23.37 8.13 21.49
C ALA A 603 -23.32 8.15 19.95
N THR A 604 -22.51 7.27 19.35
CA THR A 604 -22.45 7.09 17.89
C THR A 604 -23.05 5.74 17.52
N LEU A 605 -24.07 5.79 16.65
CA LEU A 605 -24.72 4.61 16.09
C LEU A 605 -24.39 4.55 14.60
N ASP A 606 -23.96 3.39 14.09
CA ASP A 606 -23.47 3.22 12.72
C ASP A 606 -24.09 1.98 12.05
N PHE A 607 -24.41 2.09 10.75
CA PHE A 607 -24.97 0.98 9.99
C PHE A 607 -23.88 -0.03 9.59
N SER A 608 -24.06 -1.28 10.02
CA SER A 608 -23.10 -2.34 9.72
C SER A 608 -23.13 -2.69 8.22
N SER A 609 -22.10 -2.28 7.48
CA SER A 609 -21.99 -2.49 6.02
C SER A 609 -23.19 -1.93 5.25
N LEU A 610 -23.53 -0.65 5.45
CA LEU A 610 -24.73 0.01 4.92
C LEU A 610 -25.09 -0.37 3.47
N TYR A 611 -24.22 -0.07 2.51
CA TYR A 611 -24.53 -0.28 1.09
C TYR A 611 -24.71 -1.76 0.71
N PRO A 612 -23.80 -2.68 1.10
CA PRO A 612 -24.07 -4.12 0.98
C PRO A 612 -25.42 -4.55 1.56
N SER A 613 -25.76 -4.06 2.76
CA SER A 613 -26.99 -4.41 3.46
C SER A 613 -28.24 -3.91 2.72
N ILE A 614 -28.21 -2.69 2.17
CA ILE A 614 -29.28 -2.15 1.32
C ILE A 614 -29.47 -3.00 0.06
N MET A 615 -28.38 -3.34 -0.62
CA MET A 615 -28.43 -4.14 -1.85
C MET A 615 -29.07 -5.52 -1.59
N MET A 616 -28.73 -6.17 -0.47
CA MET A 616 -29.31 -7.46 -0.07
C MET A 616 -30.78 -7.33 0.33
N ALA A 617 -31.11 -6.39 1.25
CA ALA A 617 -32.46 -6.24 1.80
C ALA A 617 -33.51 -5.91 0.72
N HIS A 618 -33.12 -5.11 -0.27
CA HIS A 618 -34.01 -4.67 -1.36
C HIS A 618 -33.77 -5.40 -2.68
N ASN A 619 -32.97 -6.49 -2.67
CA ASN A 619 -32.71 -7.34 -3.83
C ASN A 619 -32.20 -6.58 -5.08
N LEU A 620 -31.33 -5.59 -4.88
CA LEU A 620 -30.82 -4.72 -5.94
C LEU A 620 -29.71 -5.41 -6.75
N CYS A 621 -29.97 -5.67 -8.03
CA CYS A 621 -29.03 -6.35 -8.91
C CYS A 621 -29.29 -6.03 -10.39
N TYR A 622 -28.27 -6.22 -11.24
CA TYR A 622 -28.42 -6.21 -12.70
C TYR A 622 -29.57 -7.13 -13.16
N THR A 623 -29.68 -8.32 -12.58
CA THR A 623 -30.64 -9.35 -12.99
C THR A 623 -32.06 -9.13 -12.47
N THR A 624 -32.26 -8.16 -11.58
CA THR A 624 -33.56 -7.87 -10.95
C THR A 624 -34.12 -6.52 -11.35
N LEU A 625 -33.32 -5.69 -12.03
CA LEU A 625 -33.74 -4.39 -12.58
C LEU A 625 -34.82 -4.57 -13.66
N LEU A 626 -35.93 -3.86 -13.52
CA LEU A 626 -36.99 -3.81 -14.53
C LEU A 626 -36.83 -2.56 -15.40
N GLN A 627 -36.86 -2.77 -16.72
CA GLN A 627 -36.90 -1.64 -17.65
C GLN A 627 -38.30 -1.00 -17.69
N LYS A 628 -38.37 0.24 -18.19
CA LYS A 628 -39.63 0.98 -18.33
C LYS A 628 -40.65 0.19 -19.18
N GLY A 629 -41.87 0.03 -18.68
CA GLY A 629 -42.96 -0.73 -19.32
C GLY A 629 -42.77 -2.26 -19.32
N GLN A 630 -41.69 -2.78 -18.73
CA GLN A 630 -41.42 -4.23 -18.72
C GLN A 630 -42.27 -4.97 -17.70
N ALA A 631 -42.64 -4.33 -16.58
CA ALA A 631 -43.55 -4.89 -15.59
C ALA A 631 -44.92 -5.24 -16.19
N GLU A 632 -45.49 -4.32 -16.98
CA GLU A 632 -46.75 -4.51 -17.69
C GLU A 632 -46.66 -5.63 -18.73
N LYS A 633 -45.59 -5.63 -19.55
CA LYS A 633 -45.35 -6.67 -20.57
C LYS A 633 -45.20 -8.07 -20.00
N LEU A 634 -44.63 -8.18 -18.81
CA LEU A 634 -44.43 -9.46 -18.11
C LEU A 634 -45.63 -9.85 -17.24
N GLY A 635 -46.66 -8.99 -17.14
CA GLY A 635 -47.83 -9.23 -16.30
C GLY A 635 -47.51 -9.28 -14.80
N LEU A 636 -46.50 -8.53 -14.35
CA LEU A 636 -46.10 -8.49 -12.94
C LEU A 636 -47.06 -7.62 -12.13
N SER A 637 -47.50 -8.12 -10.97
CA SER A 637 -48.32 -7.38 -10.02
C SER A 637 -47.47 -6.39 -9.21
N SER A 638 -48.10 -5.44 -8.52
CA SER A 638 -47.41 -4.54 -7.59
C SER A 638 -46.76 -5.27 -6.40
N GLU A 639 -47.16 -6.52 -6.13
CA GLU A 639 -46.56 -7.34 -5.09
C GLU A 639 -45.24 -7.98 -5.53
N ASP A 640 -44.98 -8.06 -6.83
CA ASP A 640 -43.82 -8.75 -7.41
C ASP A 640 -42.56 -7.88 -7.48
N PHE A 641 -42.69 -6.57 -7.35
CA PHE A 641 -41.59 -5.61 -7.45
C PHE A 641 -41.66 -4.52 -6.37
N ILE A 642 -40.56 -3.80 -6.22
CA ILE A 642 -40.47 -2.61 -5.37
C ILE A 642 -40.14 -1.40 -6.26
N LYS A 643 -40.52 -0.21 -5.78
CA LYS A 643 -40.10 1.06 -6.35
C LYS A 643 -39.10 1.73 -5.41
N THR A 644 -37.93 2.10 -5.93
CA THR A 644 -36.88 2.75 -5.14
C THR A 644 -37.18 4.24 -4.94
N PRO A 645 -36.49 4.93 -4.01
CA PRO A 645 -36.67 6.36 -3.81
C PRO A 645 -36.34 7.21 -5.05
N THR A 646 -35.54 6.68 -5.98
CA THR A 646 -35.19 7.32 -7.26
C THR A 646 -36.21 7.03 -8.36
N GLY A 647 -37.13 6.09 -8.12
CA GLY A 647 -38.21 5.73 -9.04
C GLY A 647 -37.95 4.48 -9.87
N ASP A 648 -36.80 3.83 -9.71
CA ASP A 648 -36.44 2.59 -10.41
C ASP A 648 -37.23 1.40 -9.86
N LEU A 649 -37.45 0.39 -10.69
CA LEU A 649 -38.23 -0.80 -10.33
C LEU A 649 -37.32 -2.03 -10.27
N PHE A 650 -37.43 -2.80 -9.18
CA PHE A 650 -36.69 -4.05 -9.00
C PHE A 650 -37.63 -5.17 -8.56
N VAL A 651 -37.52 -6.36 -9.16
CA VAL A 651 -38.32 -7.52 -8.72
C VAL A 651 -37.90 -7.99 -7.32
N LYS A 652 -38.85 -8.47 -6.53
CA LYS A 652 -38.60 -9.05 -5.21
C LYS A 652 -37.87 -10.39 -5.31
N SER A 653 -37.25 -10.80 -4.20
CA SER A 653 -36.52 -12.07 -4.11
C SER A 653 -37.41 -13.30 -4.31
N SER A 654 -38.72 -13.19 -4.01
CA SER A 654 -39.73 -14.22 -4.30
C SER A 654 -39.84 -14.54 -5.80
N VAL A 655 -39.62 -13.55 -6.66
CA VAL A 655 -39.63 -13.72 -8.12
C VAL A 655 -38.25 -14.17 -8.61
N ARG A 656 -37.20 -13.42 -8.28
CA ARG A 656 -35.81 -13.77 -8.60
C ARG A 656 -34.87 -13.23 -7.52
N LYS A 657 -34.01 -14.09 -6.98
CA LYS A 657 -32.88 -13.68 -6.16
C LYS A 657 -31.78 -13.10 -7.06
N GLY A 658 -31.31 -11.88 -6.75
CA GLY A 658 -30.26 -11.21 -7.51
C GLY A 658 -28.87 -11.81 -7.26
N LEU A 659 -28.01 -11.76 -8.29
CA LEU A 659 -26.61 -12.19 -8.19
C LEU A 659 -25.78 -11.36 -7.20
N LEU A 660 -25.94 -10.03 -7.20
CA LEU A 660 -25.17 -9.16 -6.30
C LEU A 660 -25.52 -9.42 -4.82
N PRO A 661 -26.81 -9.51 -4.42
CA PRO A 661 -27.19 -9.99 -3.09
C PRO A 661 -26.54 -11.33 -2.71
N GLU A 662 -26.55 -12.32 -3.60
CA GLU A 662 -25.97 -13.63 -3.33
C GLU A 662 -24.44 -13.57 -3.14
N ILE A 663 -23.73 -12.78 -3.97
CA ILE A 663 -22.29 -12.54 -3.81
C ILE A 663 -22.02 -11.89 -2.45
N LEU A 664 -22.78 -10.87 -2.07
CA LEU A 664 -22.62 -10.16 -0.80
C LEU A 664 -22.92 -11.05 0.40
N GLU A 665 -23.98 -11.86 0.36
CA GLU A 665 -24.31 -12.85 1.39
C GLU A 665 -23.18 -13.87 1.56
N ASN A 666 -22.60 -14.37 0.46
CA ASN A 666 -21.48 -15.31 0.48
C ASN A 666 -20.23 -14.67 1.09
N LEU A 667 -19.88 -13.45 0.68
CA LEU A 667 -18.74 -12.71 1.21
C LEU A 667 -18.89 -12.41 2.71
N LEU A 668 -20.06 -11.93 3.14
CA LEU A 668 -20.32 -11.59 4.54
C LEU A 668 -20.41 -12.83 5.43
N SER A 669 -21.02 -13.91 4.94
CA SER A 669 -21.07 -15.20 5.65
C SER A 669 -19.69 -15.82 5.81
N ALA A 670 -18.88 -15.82 4.74
CA ALA A 670 -17.49 -16.25 4.80
C ALA A 670 -16.67 -15.37 5.77
N ARG A 671 -16.94 -14.06 5.82
CA ARG A 671 -16.27 -13.14 6.76
C ARG A 671 -16.64 -13.47 8.20
N LYS A 672 -17.91 -13.77 8.46
CA LYS A 672 -18.39 -14.18 9.78
C LYS A 672 -17.71 -15.47 10.24
N ARG A 673 -17.59 -16.47 9.35
CA ARG A 673 -16.85 -17.72 9.64
C ARG A 673 -15.39 -17.44 9.95
N ALA A 674 -14.69 -16.69 9.09
CA ALA A 674 -13.28 -16.33 9.31
C ALA A 674 -13.05 -15.61 10.64
N LYS A 675 -13.93 -14.68 11.05
CA LYS A 675 -13.85 -14.03 12.37
C LYS A 675 -14.10 -14.99 13.53
N THR A 676 -14.97 -15.98 13.37
CA THR A 676 -15.21 -17.01 14.39
C THR A 676 -14.01 -17.93 14.53
N ASP A 677 -13.44 -18.37 13.41
CA ASP A 677 -12.25 -19.23 13.40
C ASP A 677 -11.04 -18.50 13.98
N LEU A 678 -10.86 -17.21 13.64
CA LEU A 678 -9.82 -16.35 14.21
C LEU A 678 -9.86 -16.26 15.74
N LYS A 679 -11.06 -16.29 16.34
CA LYS A 679 -11.22 -16.27 17.80
C LYS A 679 -10.83 -17.59 18.47
N LYS A 680 -10.96 -18.72 17.76
CA LYS A 680 -10.67 -20.07 18.27
C LYS A 680 -9.23 -20.49 18.04
N GLU A 681 -8.61 -20.00 16.97
CA GLU A 681 -7.25 -20.37 16.59
C GLU A 681 -6.25 -19.96 17.69
N THR A 682 -5.20 -20.74 17.87
CA THR A 682 -4.11 -20.49 18.82
C THR A 682 -2.79 -20.25 18.12
N ASP A 683 -2.58 -20.88 16.97
CA ASP A 683 -1.35 -20.73 16.20
C ASP A 683 -1.20 -19.31 15.64
N PRO A 684 -0.09 -18.60 15.95
CA PRO A 684 0.12 -17.23 15.51
C PRO A 684 0.07 -17.06 13.98
N PHE A 685 0.66 -17.98 13.22
CA PHE A 685 0.69 -17.88 11.75
C PHE A 685 -0.70 -18.07 11.14
N ARG A 686 -1.45 -19.09 11.60
CA ARG A 686 -2.84 -19.32 11.14
C ARG A 686 -3.77 -18.17 11.53
N LYS A 687 -3.57 -17.53 12.70
CA LYS A 687 -4.30 -16.30 13.05
C LYS A 687 -4.10 -15.20 12.03
N GLN A 688 -2.85 -14.99 11.59
CA GLN A 688 -2.54 -13.97 10.59
C GLN A 688 -3.23 -14.27 9.25
N VAL A 689 -3.24 -15.53 8.81
CA VAL A 689 -3.99 -15.97 7.62
C VAL A 689 -5.48 -15.68 7.74
N LEU A 690 -6.09 -16.02 8.89
CA LEU A 690 -7.52 -15.79 9.13
C LEU A 690 -7.88 -14.31 9.22
N ASP A 691 -7.02 -13.47 9.80
CA ASP A 691 -7.23 -12.02 9.84
C ASP A 691 -7.09 -11.39 8.45
N GLY A 692 -6.10 -11.80 7.67
CA GLY A 692 -5.95 -11.40 6.27
C GLY A 692 -7.19 -11.76 5.44
N ARG A 693 -7.73 -12.97 5.65
CA ARG A 693 -8.97 -13.43 5.01
C ARG A 693 -10.18 -12.58 5.37
N GLN A 694 -10.41 -12.27 6.65
CA GLN A 694 -11.58 -11.46 7.03
C GLN A 694 -11.50 -10.02 6.49
N LEU A 695 -10.29 -9.46 6.42
CA LEU A 695 -10.06 -8.14 5.84
C LEU A 695 -10.31 -8.16 4.33
N ALA A 696 -9.82 -9.18 3.62
CA ALA A 696 -10.05 -9.35 2.19
C ALA A 696 -11.54 -9.44 1.83
N LEU A 697 -12.30 -10.20 2.62
CA LEU A 697 -13.74 -10.33 2.47
C LEU A 697 -14.47 -9.00 2.72
N LYS A 698 -14.04 -8.21 3.72
CA LYS A 698 -14.59 -6.87 3.99
C LYS A 698 -14.38 -5.92 2.80
N ILE A 699 -13.15 -5.84 2.30
CA ILE A 699 -12.78 -4.95 1.19
C ILE A 699 -13.54 -5.35 -0.09
N SER A 700 -13.65 -6.65 -0.35
CA SER A 700 -14.39 -7.17 -1.50
C SER A 700 -15.87 -6.79 -1.45
N ALA A 701 -16.54 -6.97 -0.30
CA ALA A 701 -17.95 -6.62 -0.15
C ALA A 701 -18.21 -5.12 -0.39
N ASN A 702 -17.35 -4.25 0.15
CA ASN A 702 -17.47 -2.80 -0.07
C ASN A 702 -17.23 -2.38 -1.53
N SER A 703 -16.45 -3.16 -2.28
CA SER A 703 -16.11 -2.85 -3.68
C SER A 703 -17.24 -3.18 -4.66
N VAL A 704 -18.18 -4.06 -4.29
CA VAL A 704 -19.31 -4.47 -5.16
C VAL A 704 -20.20 -3.28 -5.52
N TYR A 705 -20.56 -2.44 -4.54
CA TYR A 705 -21.32 -1.21 -4.80
C TYR A 705 -20.54 -0.22 -5.69
N GLY A 706 -19.26 -0.01 -5.39
CA GLY A 706 -18.43 0.91 -6.18
C GLY A 706 -18.29 0.49 -7.64
N PHE A 707 -18.42 -0.81 -7.94
CA PHE A 707 -18.40 -1.34 -9.30
C PHE A 707 -19.64 -0.94 -10.11
N THR A 708 -20.84 -0.93 -9.51
CA THR A 708 -22.07 -0.55 -10.23
C THR A 708 -22.08 0.93 -10.60
N GLY A 709 -21.46 1.79 -9.79
CA GLY A 709 -21.39 3.24 -10.01
C GLY A 709 -20.25 3.72 -10.89
N ALA A 710 -19.35 2.83 -11.30
CA ALA A 710 -18.17 3.20 -12.09
C ALA A 710 -18.52 3.36 -13.58
N GLN A 711 -18.87 4.59 -13.97
CA GLN A 711 -19.21 4.95 -15.37
C GLN A 711 -18.13 4.58 -16.38
N VAL A 712 -16.86 4.72 -15.99
CA VAL A 712 -15.71 4.19 -16.75
C VAL A 712 -15.37 2.82 -16.15
N GLY A 713 -16.00 1.77 -16.68
CA GLY A 713 -15.89 0.42 -16.15
C GLY A 713 -16.45 -0.66 -17.10
N LYS A 714 -16.35 -1.93 -16.70
CA LYS A 714 -16.80 -3.05 -17.56
C LYS A 714 -18.33 -3.22 -17.61
N LEU A 715 -19.07 -2.78 -16.58
CA LEU A 715 -20.52 -2.99 -16.49
C LEU A 715 -21.20 -1.94 -15.57
N PRO A 716 -21.23 -0.65 -15.95
CA PRO A 716 -21.92 0.36 -15.15
C PRO A 716 -23.43 0.12 -15.11
N CYS A 717 -24.05 0.37 -13.97
CA CYS A 717 -25.50 0.46 -13.79
C CYS A 717 -25.78 1.51 -12.70
N LEU A 718 -26.06 2.73 -13.16
CA LEU A 718 -26.23 3.90 -12.30
C LEU A 718 -27.53 3.81 -11.51
N GLU A 719 -28.55 3.14 -12.05
CA GLU A 719 -29.86 2.92 -11.43
C GLU A 719 -29.71 2.21 -10.08
N ILE A 720 -28.84 1.20 -10.00
CA ILE A 720 -28.52 0.50 -8.74
C ILE A 720 -27.85 1.48 -7.77
N SER A 721 -26.84 2.21 -8.24
CA SER A 721 -26.04 3.09 -7.37
C SER A 721 -26.86 4.26 -6.82
N GLN A 722 -27.70 4.85 -7.65
CA GLN A 722 -28.66 5.90 -7.30
C GLN A 722 -29.72 5.40 -6.33
N SER A 723 -30.25 4.19 -6.56
CA SER A 723 -31.21 3.55 -5.66
C SER A 723 -30.59 3.28 -4.29
N VAL A 724 -29.35 2.77 -4.24
CA VAL A 724 -28.63 2.52 -2.98
C VAL A 724 -28.41 3.82 -2.21
N THR A 725 -27.95 4.90 -2.86
CA THR A 725 -27.79 6.18 -2.17
C THR A 725 -29.14 6.78 -1.78
N GLY A 726 -30.18 6.60 -2.59
CA GLY A 726 -31.56 6.98 -2.27
C GLY A 726 -32.06 6.34 -0.97
N PHE A 727 -31.94 5.02 -0.86
CA PHE A 727 -32.27 4.31 0.38
C PHE A 727 -31.40 4.76 1.55
N GLY A 728 -30.09 4.94 1.35
CA GLY A 728 -29.19 5.43 2.40
C GLY A 728 -29.63 6.80 2.97
N ARG A 729 -30.05 7.73 2.10
CA ARG A 729 -30.58 9.05 2.53
C ARG A 729 -31.90 8.94 3.29
N GLN A 730 -32.80 8.06 2.84
CA GLN A 730 -34.08 7.83 3.53
C GLN A 730 -33.86 7.20 4.90
N MET A 731 -32.96 6.20 4.99
CA MET A 731 -32.68 5.47 6.22
C MET A 731 -32.05 6.35 7.29
N ILE A 732 -31.05 7.18 6.95
CA ILE A 732 -30.42 8.05 7.94
C ILE A 732 -31.39 9.10 8.50
N GLU A 733 -32.28 9.64 7.66
CA GLU A 733 -33.34 10.56 8.10
C GLU A 733 -34.37 9.85 8.98
N GLN A 734 -34.80 8.65 8.60
CA GLN A 734 -35.69 7.83 9.42
C GLN A 734 -35.06 7.48 10.77
N THR A 735 -33.77 7.11 10.79
CA THR A 735 -33.02 6.86 12.04
C THR A 735 -33.02 8.09 12.93
N LYS A 736 -32.78 9.28 12.38
CA LYS A 736 -32.85 10.53 13.14
C LYS A 736 -34.22 10.71 13.78
N GLN A 737 -35.30 10.61 13.01
CA GLN A 737 -36.67 10.81 13.49
C GLN A 737 -37.06 9.78 14.55
N LEU A 738 -36.68 8.51 14.37
CA LEU A 738 -36.96 7.44 15.33
C LEU A 738 -36.24 7.68 16.67
N VAL A 739 -34.97 8.08 16.64
CA VAL A 739 -34.20 8.36 17.86
C VAL A 739 -34.76 9.57 18.59
N GLU A 740 -35.02 10.68 17.89
CA GLU A 740 -35.52 11.93 18.51
C GLU A 740 -36.96 11.81 19.02
N SER A 741 -37.78 10.91 18.47
CA SER A 741 -39.16 10.71 18.92
C SER A 741 -39.30 9.74 20.10
N LYS A 742 -38.49 8.68 20.16
CA LYS A 742 -38.57 7.68 21.23
C LYS A 742 -37.91 8.15 22.52
N TYR A 743 -36.67 8.65 22.44
CA TYR A 743 -35.85 8.95 23.61
C TYR A 743 -36.14 10.37 24.10
N THR A 744 -37.31 10.56 24.70
CA THR A 744 -37.81 11.87 25.16
C THR A 744 -38.24 11.83 26.62
N PHE A 745 -38.32 13.01 27.25
CA PHE A 745 -38.84 13.17 28.61
C PHE A 745 -40.25 12.62 28.76
N ALA A 746 -41.11 12.84 27.74
CA ALA A 746 -42.48 12.35 27.71
C ALA A 746 -42.57 10.80 27.74
N ASN A 747 -41.55 10.11 27.22
CA ASN A 747 -41.47 8.64 27.20
C ASN A 747 -40.69 8.07 28.40
N GLY A 748 -40.40 8.88 29.41
CA GLY A 748 -39.75 8.46 30.66
C GLY A 748 -38.23 8.44 30.64
N TYR A 749 -37.58 9.04 29.63
CA TYR A 749 -36.13 9.22 29.59
C TYR A 749 -35.71 10.53 30.29
N PRO A 750 -34.46 10.64 30.79
CA PRO A 750 -34.02 11.80 31.58
C PRO A 750 -33.94 13.11 30.78
N ALA A 751 -33.86 13.04 29.45
CA ALA A 751 -33.76 14.18 28.56
C ALA A 751 -34.28 13.84 27.16
N ASP A 752 -34.56 14.88 26.37
CA ASP A 752 -34.86 14.74 24.95
C ASP A 752 -33.57 14.51 24.16
N ALA A 753 -33.48 13.34 23.55
CA ALA A 753 -32.38 12.98 22.68
C ALA A 753 -32.40 13.82 21.41
N LYS A 754 -31.22 14.20 20.94
CA LYS A 754 -31.05 15.01 19.73
C LYS A 754 -29.90 14.51 18.86
N VAL A 755 -30.13 14.36 17.57
CA VAL A 755 -29.07 14.02 16.62
C VAL A 755 -28.34 15.29 16.22
N ILE A 756 -27.13 15.45 16.74
CA ILE A 756 -26.31 16.65 16.54
C ILE A 756 -25.46 16.59 15.27
N TYR A 757 -25.24 15.39 14.73
CA TYR A 757 -24.51 15.18 13.48
C TYR A 757 -24.80 13.81 12.89
N GLY A 758 -24.52 13.64 11.60
CA GLY A 758 -24.52 12.35 10.93
C GLY A 758 -23.80 12.44 9.58
N ASP A 759 -23.03 11.40 9.25
CA ASP A 759 -22.29 11.30 8.00
C ASP A 759 -22.58 9.95 7.36
N THR A 760 -23.41 9.95 6.31
CA THR A 760 -23.72 8.81 5.43
C THR A 760 -24.38 7.60 6.12
N ASP A 761 -23.65 6.90 6.98
CA ASP A 761 -24.00 5.65 7.65
C ASP A 761 -24.06 5.76 9.18
N SER A 762 -23.58 6.87 9.75
CA SER A 762 -23.55 7.07 11.19
C SER A 762 -24.35 8.29 11.66
N VAL A 763 -24.92 8.19 12.86
CA VAL A 763 -25.58 9.29 13.58
C VAL A 763 -24.93 9.48 14.95
N MET A 764 -24.67 10.74 15.31
CA MET A 764 -24.14 11.14 16.61
C MET A 764 -25.27 11.75 17.44
N VAL A 765 -25.63 11.06 18.51
CA VAL A 765 -26.81 11.33 19.33
C VAL A 765 -26.38 11.87 20.68
N LYS A 766 -26.87 13.08 21.01
CA LYS A 766 -26.85 13.62 22.37
C LYS A 766 -28.06 13.04 23.11
N LEU A 767 -27.82 12.06 23.98
CA LEU A 767 -28.87 11.39 24.76
C LEU A 767 -29.27 12.16 26.04
N GLY A 768 -28.46 13.16 26.44
CA GLY A 768 -28.71 13.97 27.62
C GLY A 768 -28.49 13.27 28.97
N VAL A 769 -27.73 12.17 28.96
CA VAL A 769 -27.22 11.50 30.17
C VAL A 769 -25.83 12.04 30.53
N ASP A 770 -25.46 11.95 31.81
CA ASP A 770 -24.21 12.55 32.32
C ASP A 770 -23.01 11.61 32.23
N THR A 771 -23.23 10.30 32.23
CA THR A 771 -22.16 9.30 32.30
C THR A 771 -21.95 8.53 30.99
N VAL A 772 -20.70 8.15 30.71
CA VAL A 772 -20.34 7.33 29.55
C VAL A 772 -21.03 5.96 29.61
N GLN A 773 -21.16 5.38 30.81
CA GLN A 773 -21.78 4.08 31.02
C GLN A 773 -23.26 4.07 30.62
N GLU A 774 -24.02 5.07 31.08
CA GLU A 774 -25.43 5.22 30.71
C GLU A 774 -25.57 5.48 29.21
N ALA A 775 -24.73 6.35 28.64
CA ALA A 775 -24.73 6.63 27.20
C ALA A 775 -24.46 5.37 26.36
N MET A 776 -23.55 4.51 26.81
CA MET A 776 -23.31 3.21 26.18
C MET A 776 -24.52 2.28 26.30
N SER A 777 -25.19 2.25 27.45
CA SER A 777 -26.37 1.40 27.66
C SER A 777 -27.55 1.82 26.78
N VAL A 778 -27.93 3.10 26.86
CA VAL A 778 -29.02 3.67 26.06
C VAL A 778 -28.67 3.66 24.58
N GLY A 779 -27.40 3.89 24.22
CA GLY A 779 -26.93 3.79 22.83
C GLY A 779 -27.08 2.37 22.26
N ARG A 780 -26.80 1.32 23.04
CA ARG A 780 -27.04 -0.08 22.62
C ARG A 780 -28.53 -0.37 22.45
N GLU A 781 -29.36 0.08 23.39
CA GLU A 781 -30.82 -0.04 23.30
C GLU A 781 -31.37 0.67 22.05
N ALA A 782 -30.91 1.90 21.79
CA ALA A 782 -31.30 2.67 20.60
C ALA A 782 -30.89 1.98 19.31
N ALA A 783 -29.68 1.44 19.23
CA ALA A 783 -29.21 0.69 18.07
C ALA A 783 -30.10 -0.52 17.78
N GLU A 784 -30.43 -1.32 18.80
CA GLU A 784 -31.27 -2.51 18.67
C GLU A 784 -32.72 -2.15 18.28
N TRP A 785 -33.31 -1.16 18.96
CA TRP A 785 -34.67 -0.74 18.68
C TRP A 785 -34.82 -0.11 17.28
N VAL A 786 -33.90 0.77 16.88
CA VAL A 786 -33.92 1.35 15.53
C VAL A 786 -33.73 0.25 14.47
N SER A 787 -32.84 -0.72 14.72
CA SER A 787 -32.65 -1.86 13.81
C SER A 787 -33.94 -2.64 13.56
N SER A 788 -34.84 -2.75 14.55
CA SER A 788 -36.12 -3.47 14.39
C SER A 788 -37.09 -2.83 13.40
N HIS A 789 -36.85 -1.58 12.98
CA HIS A 789 -37.68 -0.85 12.01
C HIS A 789 -37.20 -1.01 10.56
N PHE A 790 -36.06 -1.67 10.34
CA PHE A 790 -35.49 -1.89 9.02
C PHE A 790 -35.58 -3.35 8.59
N VAL A 791 -35.57 -3.57 7.28
CA VAL A 791 -35.60 -4.91 6.70
C VAL A 791 -34.25 -5.61 6.93
N PRO A 792 -34.21 -6.82 7.50
CA PRO A 792 -32.96 -7.58 7.63
C PRO A 792 -32.27 -7.77 6.27
N PRO A 793 -30.92 -7.74 6.19
CA PRO A 793 -29.95 -7.73 7.27
C PRO A 793 -29.49 -6.32 7.69
N ILE A 794 -30.25 -5.27 7.36
CA ILE A 794 -29.92 -3.91 7.79
C ILE A 794 -29.97 -3.87 9.32
N LYS A 795 -28.86 -3.43 9.91
CA LYS A 795 -28.74 -3.24 11.35
C LYS A 795 -27.89 -2.03 11.66
N LEU A 796 -28.33 -1.29 12.66
CA LEU A 796 -27.59 -0.23 13.31
C LEU A 796 -26.86 -0.85 14.51
N GLU A 797 -25.59 -0.50 14.68
CA GLU A 797 -24.76 -0.97 15.79
C GLU A 797 -24.31 0.23 16.62
N PHE A 798 -24.34 0.07 17.95
CA PHE A 798 -23.62 0.98 18.82
C PHE A 798 -22.12 0.79 18.59
N GLU A 799 -21.42 1.85 18.20
CA GLU A 799 -20.00 1.79 17.91
C GLU A 799 -19.17 2.32 19.10
N LYS A 800 -19.56 3.49 19.63
CA LYS A 800 -18.73 4.27 20.55
C LYS A 800 -19.49 5.39 21.25
N VAL A 801 -18.89 5.93 22.30
CA VAL A 801 -19.24 7.23 22.90
C VAL A 801 -18.06 8.20 22.75
N TYR A 802 -18.35 9.46 22.43
CA TYR A 802 -17.39 10.56 22.56
C TYR A 802 -17.63 11.35 23.84
N TYR A 803 -16.58 11.56 24.65
CA TYR A 803 -16.69 12.37 25.87
C TYR A 803 -15.34 12.96 26.35
N PRO A 804 -15.07 14.28 26.19
CA PRO A 804 -15.89 15.28 25.50
C PRO A 804 -15.82 15.14 23.97
N TYR A 805 -16.67 15.93 23.27
CA TYR A 805 -16.79 15.95 21.81
C TYR A 805 -16.75 17.38 21.26
N LEU A 806 -15.91 17.63 20.26
CA LEU A 806 -15.76 18.91 19.57
C LEU A 806 -16.16 18.76 18.10
N LEU A 807 -17.29 19.35 17.73
CA LEU A 807 -17.82 19.32 16.37
C LEU A 807 -17.64 20.69 15.70
N ILE A 808 -16.75 20.74 14.71
CA ILE A 808 -16.34 22.00 14.05
C ILE A 808 -17.16 22.22 12.77
N ASN A 809 -17.21 21.21 11.91
CA ASN A 809 -17.90 21.28 10.62
C ASN A 809 -18.18 19.87 10.08
N LYS A 810 -18.84 19.78 8.92
CA LYS A 810 -18.99 18.52 8.19
C LYS A 810 -17.63 17.87 7.99
N LYS A 811 -17.52 16.60 8.38
CA LYS A 811 -16.30 15.77 8.30
C LYS A 811 -15.11 16.34 9.08
N ARG A 812 -15.34 17.24 10.04
CA ARG A 812 -14.32 17.89 10.88
C ARG A 812 -14.73 17.92 12.34
N TYR A 813 -14.20 16.99 13.11
CA TYR A 813 -14.50 16.84 14.54
C TYR A 813 -13.38 16.10 15.28
N ALA A 814 -13.35 16.28 16.60
CA ALA A 814 -12.45 15.58 17.51
C ALA A 814 -13.20 15.15 18.78
N GLY A 815 -12.75 14.09 19.43
CA GLY A 815 -13.32 13.66 20.71
C GLY A 815 -12.55 12.51 21.33
N LEU A 816 -12.71 12.32 22.63
CA LEU A 816 -12.17 11.13 23.30
C LEU A 816 -13.06 9.94 23.03
N TYR A 817 -12.48 8.88 22.50
CA TYR A 817 -13.15 7.71 21.97
C TYR A 817 -13.27 6.63 23.05
N PHE A 818 -14.51 6.21 23.37
CA PHE A 818 -14.78 5.11 24.30
C PHE A 818 -15.57 4.01 23.59
N SER A 819 -15.00 2.80 23.46
CA SER A 819 -15.71 1.63 22.89
C SER A 819 -16.05 0.56 23.91
N SER A 820 -15.05 0.09 24.67
CA SER A 820 -15.10 -1.16 25.41
C SER A 820 -15.24 -0.97 26.92
N SER A 821 -14.71 0.14 27.44
CA SER A 821 -14.77 0.52 28.85
C SER A 821 -15.36 1.93 28.99
N SER A 822 -16.14 2.15 30.04
CA SER A 822 -16.65 3.48 30.42
C SER A 822 -15.66 4.28 31.27
N GLU A 823 -14.60 3.65 31.80
CA GLU A 823 -13.64 4.27 32.72
C GLU A 823 -12.42 4.86 32.01
N HIS A 824 -12.03 4.24 30.89
CA HIS A 824 -10.81 4.61 30.15
C HIS A 824 -11.15 4.84 28.68
N HIS A 825 -10.66 5.96 28.14
CA HIS A 825 -10.76 6.23 26.72
C HIS A 825 -9.70 5.43 25.96
N ASP A 826 -10.03 5.01 24.74
CA ASP A 826 -9.12 4.25 23.88
C ASP A 826 -8.09 5.17 23.23
N LYS A 827 -8.53 6.34 22.74
CA LYS A 827 -7.71 7.35 22.07
C LYS A 827 -8.44 8.68 21.89
N MET A 828 -7.70 9.71 21.53
CA MET A 828 -8.26 10.92 20.94
C MET A 828 -8.47 10.71 19.43
N ASP A 829 -9.71 10.75 18.97
CA ASP A 829 -10.04 10.64 17.54
C ASP A 829 -10.10 12.02 16.91
N CYS A 830 -9.51 12.17 15.73
CA CYS A 830 -9.48 13.42 14.96
C CYS A 830 -9.86 13.12 13.51
N LYS A 831 -10.99 13.64 13.05
CA LYS A 831 -11.48 13.45 11.67
C LYS A 831 -11.39 14.74 10.90
N GLY A 832 -10.68 14.73 9.78
CA GLY A 832 -10.60 15.86 8.83
C GLY A 832 -9.92 17.14 9.35
N ILE A 833 -9.38 17.11 10.57
CA ILE A 833 -8.62 18.20 11.20
C ILE A 833 -7.16 18.13 10.74
N GLU A 834 -6.46 19.26 10.85
CA GLU A 834 -5.10 19.47 10.39
C GLU A 834 -4.06 18.47 10.97
N THR A 835 -4.35 17.84 12.12
CA THR A 835 -3.50 16.82 12.76
C THR A 835 -3.29 15.58 11.88
N VAL A 836 -4.33 15.17 11.13
CA VAL A 836 -4.30 13.98 10.27
C VAL A 836 -4.08 14.32 8.80
N ARG A 837 -3.90 15.61 8.49
CA ARG A 837 -3.60 16.09 7.14
C ARG A 837 -2.10 16.14 6.88
N ARG A 838 -1.74 16.01 5.61
CA ARG A 838 -0.34 15.88 5.13
C ARG A 838 0.16 17.09 4.34
N ASP A 839 -0.69 18.09 4.12
CA ASP A 839 -0.41 19.29 3.33
C ASP A 839 0.04 20.49 4.16
N ASN A 840 0.14 20.34 5.48
CA ASN A 840 0.57 21.37 6.43
C ASN A 840 1.96 21.05 6.99
N CYS A 841 2.68 22.05 7.50
CA CYS A 841 3.93 21.81 8.19
C CYS A 841 3.71 21.11 9.55
N PRO A 842 4.71 20.36 10.07
CA PRO A 842 4.59 19.65 11.35
C PRO A 842 4.18 20.54 12.52
N LEU A 843 4.61 21.82 12.56
CA LEU A 843 4.25 22.77 13.60
C LEU A 843 2.73 22.87 13.80
N VAL A 844 1.97 22.97 12.70
CA VAL A 844 0.51 23.08 12.76
C VAL A 844 -0.09 21.82 13.37
N ALA A 845 0.34 20.65 12.92
CA ALA A 845 -0.20 19.38 13.41
C ALA A 845 0.12 19.19 14.91
N ASN A 846 1.34 19.49 15.32
CA ASN A 846 1.78 19.36 16.71
C ASN A 846 1.07 20.34 17.63
N LEU A 847 0.96 21.61 17.23
CA LEU A 847 0.25 22.64 17.99
C LEU A 847 -1.21 22.25 18.19
N ILE A 848 -1.90 21.88 17.10
CA ILE A 848 -3.31 21.54 17.16
C ILE A 848 -3.53 20.27 18.01
N ASN A 849 -2.65 19.27 17.89
CA ASN A 849 -2.72 18.07 18.72
C ASN A 849 -2.57 18.41 20.21
N MET A 850 -1.56 19.19 20.58
CA MET A 850 -1.36 19.61 21.98
C MET A 850 -2.51 20.46 22.51
N CYS A 851 -3.04 21.40 21.71
CA CYS A 851 -4.23 22.17 22.09
C CYS A 851 -5.43 21.25 22.31
N LEU A 852 -5.67 20.27 21.44
CA LEU A 852 -6.77 19.31 21.60
C LEU A 852 -6.57 18.40 22.81
N GLN A 853 -5.34 17.98 23.11
CA GLN A 853 -5.03 17.22 24.33
C GLN A 853 -5.38 18.05 25.57
N LYS A 854 -4.94 19.31 25.64
CA LYS A 854 -5.27 20.21 26.75
C LYS A 854 -6.77 20.46 26.89
N ILE A 855 -7.47 20.65 25.77
CA ILE A 855 -8.92 20.90 25.76
C ILE A 855 -9.71 19.64 26.13
N LEU A 856 -9.40 18.48 25.55
CA LEU A 856 -10.23 17.28 25.62
C LEU A 856 -9.83 16.34 26.77
N ILE A 857 -8.53 16.21 27.05
CA ILE A 857 -7.99 15.34 28.11
C ILE A 857 -7.86 16.13 29.41
N ASP A 858 -7.05 17.20 29.41
CA ASP A 858 -6.75 17.96 30.63
C ASP A 858 -7.93 18.85 31.06
N ARG A 859 -8.88 19.10 30.14
CA ARG A 859 -10.03 20.01 30.32
C ARG A 859 -9.61 21.43 30.71
N ASP A 860 -8.50 21.90 30.14
CA ASP A 860 -7.90 23.21 30.39
C ASP A 860 -7.78 24.05 29.09
N PRO A 861 -8.86 24.75 28.70
CA PRO A 861 -8.82 25.64 27.54
C PRO A 861 -7.86 26.82 27.71
N ASP A 862 -7.67 27.32 28.93
CA ASP A 862 -6.78 28.47 29.19
C ASP A 862 -5.32 28.07 29.05
N GLY A 863 -4.93 26.88 29.53
CA GLY A 863 -3.63 26.28 29.26
C GLY A 863 -3.39 26.03 27.76
N ALA A 864 -4.43 25.64 27.01
CA ALA A 864 -4.34 25.51 25.56
C ALA A 864 -4.11 26.87 24.87
N VAL A 865 -4.76 27.94 25.33
CA VAL A 865 -4.55 29.32 24.84
C VAL A 865 -3.14 29.80 25.18
N ALA A 866 -2.66 29.57 26.41
CA ALA A 866 -1.32 29.95 26.84
C ALA A 866 -0.25 29.28 25.97
N HIS A 867 -0.39 27.98 25.72
CA HIS A 867 0.51 27.23 24.84
C HIS A 867 0.47 27.75 23.39
N ALA A 868 -0.71 28.06 22.85
CA ALA A 868 -0.83 28.64 21.52
C ALA A 868 -0.13 30.00 21.41
N LYS A 869 -0.26 30.86 22.42
CA LYS A 869 0.43 32.16 22.48
C LYS A 869 1.95 32.00 22.55
N GLU A 870 2.43 31.05 23.33
CA GLU A 870 3.85 30.72 23.45
C GLU A 870 4.42 30.29 22.10
N VAL A 871 3.78 29.36 21.40
CA VAL A 871 4.22 28.88 20.08
C VAL A 871 4.19 30.00 19.03
N ILE A 872 3.19 30.90 19.07
CA ILE A 872 3.14 32.08 18.20
C ILE A 872 4.30 33.03 18.50
N SER A 873 4.59 33.29 19.78
CA SER A 873 5.75 34.10 20.20
C SER A 873 7.05 33.47 19.71
N ASP A 874 7.23 32.16 19.88
CA ASP A 874 8.41 31.43 19.42
C ASP A 874 8.58 31.49 17.91
N LEU A 875 7.49 31.39 17.13
CA LEU A 875 7.54 31.56 15.68
C LEU A 875 8.03 32.96 15.30
N LEU A 876 7.45 34.00 15.90
CA LEU A 876 7.76 35.39 15.58
C LEU A 876 9.15 35.84 16.09
N CYS A 877 9.63 35.22 17.17
CA CYS A 877 10.98 35.41 17.70
C CYS A 877 12.03 34.53 17.01
N ASN A 878 11.66 33.76 15.97
CA ASN A 878 12.55 32.86 15.24
C ASN A 878 13.22 31.80 16.13
N ARG A 879 12.47 31.29 17.11
CA ARG A 879 12.88 30.23 18.05
C ARG A 879 12.36 28.83 17.65
N ILE A 880 11.47 28.75 16.66
CA ILE A 880 10.99 27.48 16.10
C ILE A 880 12.05 26.85 15.19
N ASP A 881 12.28 25.55 15.35
CA ASP A 881 13.18 24.79 14.48
C ASP A 881 12.63 24.69 13.05
N ILE A 882 13.53 24.77 12.07
CA ILE A 882 13.14 24.75 10.65
C ILE A 882 12.43 23.45 10.25
N SER A 883 12.74 22.31 10.88
CA SER A 883 12.08 21.01 10.62
C SER A 883 10.57 21.08 10.86
N GLN A 884 10.13 21.90 11.82
CA GLN A 884 8.71 22.11 12.12
C GLN A 884 8.00 22.95 11.05
N LEU A 885 8.76 23.66 10.23
CA LEU A 885 8.26 24.56 9.18
C LEU A 885 8.27 23.91 7.79
N VAL A 886 8.91 22.75 7.61
CA VAL A 886 8.99 22.07 6.31
C VAL A 886 7.61 21.65 5.83
N ILE A 887 7.24 22.07 4.62
CA ILE A 887 6.04 21.64 3.90
C ILE A 887 6.47 20.64 2.83
N THR A 888 5.72 19.54 2.66
CA THR A 888 6.00 18.55 1.61
C THR A 888 4.83 18.44 0.65
N LYS A 889 5.11 18.47 -0.66
CA LYS A 889 4.13 18.21 -1.72
C LYS A 889 4.70 17.29 -2.78
N GLU A 890 3.86 16.40 -3.27
CA GLU A 890 4.21 15.42 -4.30
C GLU A 890 4.29 16.08 -5.68
N LEU A 891 5.39 15.84 -6.40
CA LEU A 891 5.59 16.27 -7.78
C LEU A 891 4.94 15.27 -8.73
N THR A 892 3.65 15.46 -9.01
CA THR A 892 2.84 14.49 -9.74
C THR A 892 2.96 14.55 -11.27
N ARG A 893 3.48 15.66 -11.81
CA ARG A 893 3.59 15.89 -13.25
C ARG A 893 4.84 16.69 -13.59
N THR A 894 5.18 16.76 -14.88
CA THR A 894 6.18 17.72 -15.36
C THR A 894 5.66 19.16 -15.20
N ALA A 895 6.57 20.13 -15.06
CA ALA A 895 6.20 21.53 -14.84
C ALA A 895 5.25 22.10 -15.92
N GLN A 896 5.38 21.60 -17.16
CA GLN A 896 4.59 22.03 -18.32
C GLN A 896 3.14 21.54 -18.28
N GLU A 897 2.85 20.46 -17.55
CA GLU A 897 1.52 19.85 -17.44
C GLU A 897 0.66 20.42 -16.30
N TYR A 898 1.23 21.28 -15.45
CA TYR A 898 0.48 21.96 -14.40
C TYR A 898 -0.25 23.19 -14.97
N ALA A 899 -1.56 23.25 -14.74
CA ALA A 899 -2.39 24.38 -15.18
C ALA A 899 -2.03 25.72 -14.50
N GLY A 900 -1.32 25.69 -13.37
CA GLY A 900 -0.87 26.89 -12.67
C GLY A 900 0.41 26.65 -11.87
N LYS A 901 1.21 27.71 -11.70
CA LYS A 901 2.50 27.65 -11.01
C LYS A 901 2.35 27.25 -9.55
N GLN A 902 3.07 26.22 -9.14
CA GLN A 902 3.06 25.68 -7.78
C GLN A 902 4.44 25.81 -7.14
N ALA A 903 4.47 26.05 -5.82
CA ALA A 903 5.71 26.29 -5.08
C ALA A 903 6.73 25.14 -5.13
N HIS A 904 6.27 23.90 -5.03
CA HIS A 904 7.12 22.71 -5.07
C HIS A 904 7.66 22.42 -6.48
N VAL A 905 6.89 22.72 -7.52
CA VAL A 905 7.29 22.56 -8.92
C VAL A 905 8.39 23.56 -9.28
N GLU A 906 8.16 24.84 -8.95
CA GLU A 906 9.15 25.91 -9.19
C GLU A 906 10.44 25.69 -8.39
N LEU A 907 10.34 25.14 -7.17
CA LEU A 907 11.52 24.76 -6.40
C LEU A 907 12.27 23.60 -7.06
N ALA A 908 11.58 22.54 -7.47
CA ALA A 908 12.23 21.38 -8.10
C ALA A 908 13.02 21.79 -9.35
N GLU A 909 12.45 22.65 -10.21
CA GLU A 909 13.14 23.22 -11.37
C GLU A 909 14.35 24.08 -10.99
N ARG A 910 14.24 24.85 -9.89
CA ARG A 910 15.37 25.66 -9.40
C ARG A 910 16.49 24.81 -8.82
N MET A 911 16.15 23.77 -8.07
CA MET A 911 17.11 22.79 -7.57
C MET A 911 17.81 22.11 -8.74
N ARG A 912 17.07 21.69 -9.77
CA ARG A 912 17.63 21.05 -10.96
C ARG A 912 18.62 21.93 -11.72
N LYS A 913 18.38 23.24 -11.78
CA LYS A 913 19.32 24.22 -12.34
C LYS A 913 20.56 24.45 -11.48
N ARG A 914 20.43 24.30 -10.15
CA ARG A 914 21.51 24.50 -9.18
C ARG A 914 22.43 23.27 -9.13
N ASP A 915 21.82 22.11 -9.01
CA ASP A 915 22.46 20.80 -8.96
C ASP A 915 21.41 19.74 -9.37
N ALA A 916 21.57 19.17 -10.56
CA ALA A 916 20.62 18.21 -11.11
C ALA A 916 20.55 16.93 -10.27
N GLY A 917 21.65 16.53 -9.62
CA GLY A 917 21.75 15.29 -8.86
C GLY A 917 21.00 15.31 -7.52
N SER A 918 20.80 16.49 -6.94
CA SER A 918 20.04 16.65 -5.68
C SER A 918 18.57 17.07 -5.89
N ALA A 919 18.16 17.23 -7.15
CA ALA A 919 16.82 17.68 -7.51
C ALA A 919 15.77 16.55 -7.43
N PRO A 920 14.56 16.83 -6.92
CA PRO A 920 13.47 15.85 -6.89
C PRO A 920 13.03 15.37 -8.29
N ASN A 921 12.64 14.11 -8.39
CA ASN A 921 12.09 13.47 -9.57
C ASN A 921 10.55 13.42 -9.54
N LEU A 922 9.94 13.04 -10.67
CA LEU A 922 8.49 12.89 -10.77
C LEU A 922 8.04 11.72 -9.87
N GLY A 923 7.06 11.98 -9.00
CA GLY A 923 6.61 11.07 -7.95
C GLY A 923 7.18 11.40 -6.57
N ASP A 924 8.29 12.14 -6.49
CA ASP A 924 8.90 12.49 -5.22
C ASP A 924 8.10 13.56 -4.47
N ARG A 925 8.21 13.54 -3.14
CA ARG A 925 7.75 14.64 -2.31
C ARG A 925 8.85 15.67 -2.15
N VAL A 926 8.59 16.88 -2.62
CA VAL A 926 9.52 18.01 -2.52
C VAL A 926 9.35 18.68 -1.16
N PRO A 927 10.35 18.64 -0.27
CA PRO A 927 10.35 19.43 0.96
C PRO A 927 10.73 20.88 0.66
N TYR A 928 10.01 21.84 1.24
CA TYR A 928 10.33 23.26 1.10
C TYR A 928 9.87 24.07 2.31
N VAL A 929 10.50 25.23 2.49
CA VAL A 929 10.03 26.27 3.41
C VAL A 929 9.71 27.55 2.64
N ILE A 930 8.86 28.41 3.20
CA ILE A 930 8.57 29.73 2.62
C ILE A 930 9.50 30.78 3.22
N ILE A 931 10.34 31.38 2.36
CA ILE A 931 11.30 32.43 2.71
C ILE A 931 10.67 33.82 2.59
N LYS A 932 11.24 34.77 3.33
CA LYS A 932 10.81 36.18 3.30
C LYS A 932 11.22 36.82 1.98
N ALA A 933 10.29 37.52 1.35
CA ALA A 933 10.51 38.29 0.12
C ALA A 933 9.80 39.65 0.20
N ALA A 934 9.92 40.46 -0.86
CA ALA A 934 9.17 41.71 -0.96
C ALA A 934 7.65 41.48 -0.89
N LYS A 935 6.92 42.47 -0.36
CA LYS A 935 5.46 42.41 -0.25
C LYS A 935 4.84 42.22 -1.64
N GLY A 936 3.87 41.30 -1.75
CA GLY A 936 3.18 40.99 -3.01
C GLY A 936 3.86 39.94 -3.90
N VAL A 937 5.06 39.46 -3.55
CA VAL A 937 5.69 38.34 -4.26
C VAL A 937 4.89 37.06 -4.05
N ALA A 938 4.55 36.40 -5.17
CA ALA A 938 3.75 35.18 -5.14
C ALA A 938 4.43 34.05 -4.34
N ALA A 939 3.64 33.28 -3.59
CA ALA A 939 4.16 32.23 -2.70
C ALA A 939 5.02 31.17 -3.41
N TYR A 940 4.75 30.87 -4.69
CA TYR A 940 5.55 29.91 -5.45
C TYR A 940 6.96 30.39 -5.79
N MET A 941 7.23 31.70 -5.72
CA MET A 941 8.57 32.27 -5.87
C MET A 941 9.35 32.31 -4.54
N LYS A 942 8.66 32.03 -3.43
CA LYS A 942 9.20 32.09 -2.07
C LYS A 942 9.52 30.72 -1.48
N SER A 943 9.32 29.62 -2.21
CA SER A 943 9.75 28.28 -1.75
C SER A 943 11.25 28.12 -1.89
N GLU A 944 11.92 27.54 -0.90
CA GLU A 944 13.34 27.18 -1.00
C GLU A 944 13.64 25.88 -0.23
N ASP A 945 14.73 25.21 -0.59
CA ASP A 945 15.20 24.00 0.08
C ASP A 945 15.64 24.31 1.53
N PRO A 946 15.21 23.52 2.54
CA PRO A 946 15.55 23.79 3.93
C PRO A 946 17.05 23.80 4.25
N ILE A 947 17.85 22.96 3.57
CA ILE A 947 19.31 22.91 3.78
C ILE A 947 19.93 24.18 3.23
N TYR A 948 19.56 24.55 2.00
CA TYR A 948 20.03 25.78 1.38
C TYR A 948 19.70 27.00 2.24
N VAL A 949 18.52 27.06 2.84
CA VAL A 949 18.13 28.13 3.77
C VAL A 949 19.03 28.19 5.00
N LEU A 950 19.36 27.05 5.62
CA LEU A 950 20.23 26.98 6.79
C LEU A 950 21.67 27.39 6.48
N GLU A 951 22.23 26.93 5.36
CA GLU A 951 23.59 27.25 4.93
C GLU A 951 23.74 28.76 4.67
N ASN A 952 22.74 29.34 3.99
CA ASN A 952 22.76 30.72 3.50
C ASN A 952 22.12 31.75 4.47
N ASN A 953 21.53 31.31 5.58
CA ASN A 953 20.79 32.16 6.54
C ASN A 953 19.66 32.97 5.90
N ILE A 954 18.91 32.33 5.02
CA ILE A 954 17.80 33.02 4.35
C ILE A 954 16.66 33.20 5.37
N PRO A 955 16.15 34.43 5.59
CA PRO A 955 15.09 34.66 6.56
C PRO A 955 13.79 33.95 6.19
N ILE A 956 13.13 33.34 7.18
CA ILE A 956 11.82 32.70 7.02
C ILE A 956 10.70 33.75 7.04
N ASP A 957 9.65 33.52 6.25
CA ASP A 957 8.44 34.36 6.26
C ASP A 957 7.51 33.98 7.42
N THR A 958 7.83 34.45 8.63
CA THR A 958 7.06 34.13 9.85
C THR A 958 5.60 34.61 9.77
N GLU A 959 5.32 35.68 9.02
CA GLU A 959 3.98 36.21 8.81
C GLU A 959 3.14 35.26 7.94
N TYR A 960 3.73 34.68 6.89
CA TYR A 960 3.08 33.62 6.11
C TYR A 960 2.70 32.41 6.98
N TYR A 961 3.59 31.93 7.85
CA TYR A 961 3.28 30.78 8.72
C TYR A 961 2.21 31.13 9.75
N LEU A 962 2.24 32.33 10.33
CA LEU A 962 1.20 32.76 11.26
C LEU A 962 -0.17 32.80 10.55
N GLU A 963 -0.29 33.59 9.48
CA GLU A 963 -1.58 33.87 8.85
C GLU A 963 -2.13 32.69 8.02
N GLN A 964 -1.28 32.03 7.25
CA GLN A 964 -1.72 31.00 6.29
C GLN A 964 -1.65 29.58 6.85
N GLN A 965 -0.81 29.31 7.84
CA GLN A 965 -0.66 27.97 8.42
C GLN A 965 -1.31 27.84 9.81
N LEU A 966 -1.09 28.78 10.74
CA LEU A 966 -1.55 28.64 12.13
C LEU A 966 -2.92 29.26 12.42
N SER A 967 -3.21 30.45 11.92
CA SER A 967 -4.42 31.21 12.31
C SER A 967 -5.72 30.45 12.02
N LYS A 968 -5.91 29.98 10.78
CA LYS A 968 -7.18 29.33 10.39
C LYS A 968 -7.45 28.03 11.18
N PRO A 969 -6.47 27.12 11.37
CA PRO A 969 -6.68 25.93 12.20
C PRO A 969 -6.95 26.24 13.68
N LEU A 970 -6.23 27.21 14.26
CA LEU A 970 -6.43 27.59 15.66
C LEU A 970 -7.84 28.16 15.88
N LEU A 971 -8.25 29.11 15.04
CA LEU A 971 -9.58 29.71 15.12
C LEU A 971 -10.68 28.65 15.06
N ARG A 972 -10.60 27.69 14.13
CA ARG A 972 -11.59 26.60 14.01
C ARG A 972 -11.81 25.79 15.29
N ILE A 973 -10.79 25.66 16.15
CA ILE A 973 -10.87 24.83 17.37
C ILE A 973 -11.27 25.67 18.58
N PHE A 974 -10.83 26.92 18.63
CA PHE A 974 -11.11 27.80 19.77
C PHE A 974 -12.40 28.61 19.61
N GLU A 975 -12.88 28.89 18.40
CA GLU A 975 -14.15 29.59 18.16
C GLU A 975 -15.35 28.91 18.86
N PRO A 976 -15.52 27.57 18.79
CA PRO A 976 -16.63 26.89 19.49
C PRO A 976 -16.55 26.92 21.02
N ILE A 977 -15.40 27.32 21.59
CA ILE A 977 -15.14 27.31 23.03
C ILE A 977 -15.17 28.73 23.60
N LEU A 978 -14.52 29.68 22.92
CA LEU A 978 -14.32 31.06 23.38
C LEU A 978 -15.28 32.06 22.73
N GLY A 979 -15.88 31.71 21.58
CA GLY A 979 -16.60 32.63 20.70
C GLY A 979 -15.70 33.28 19.65
N GLU A 980 -16.29 33.68 18.52
CA GLU A 980 -15.57 34.09 17.29
C GLU A 980 -14.66 35.32 17.49
N THR A 981 -15.21 36.40 18.04
CA THR A 981 -14.47 37.65 18.28
C THR A 981 -13.40 37.50 19.38
N LYS A 982 -13.66 36.65 20.37
CA LYS A 982 -12.74 36.41 21.49
C LYS A 982 -11.57 35.52 21.08
N ALA A 983 -11.78 34.50 20.26
CA ALA A 983 -10.71 33.63 19.79
C ALA A 983 -9.66 34.40 18.97
N GLU A 984 -10.09 35.24 18.00
CA GLU A 984 -9.17 36.01 17.17
C GLU A 984 -8.39 37.05 18.00
N SER A 985 -9.08 37.79 18.86
CA SER A 985 -8.47 38.83 19.69
C SER A 985 -7.51 38.26 20.73
N VAL A 986 -7.82 37.11 21.34
CA VAL A 986 -6.97 36.50 22.37
C VAL A 986 -5.75 35.82 21.76
N LEU A 987 -5.92 35.09 20.65
CA LEU A 987 -4.84 34.27 20.08
C LEU A 987 -3.92 35.05 19.14
N LEU A 988 -4.48 35.94 18.32
CA LEU A 988 -3.75 36.57 17.21
C LEU A 988 -3.41 38.04 17.47
N LYS A 989 -3.89 38.63 18.57
CA LYS A 989 -3.60 40.01 18.98
C LYS A 989 -3.11 40.00 20.43
N GLY A 990 -2.08 40.78 20.72
CA GLY A 990 -1.51 40.88 22.07
C GLY A 990 0.00 41.00 22.08
N ASP A 991 0.57 41.10 23.29
CA ASP A 991 2.01 41.35 23.46
C ASP A 991 2.88 40.23 22.90
N HIS A 992 2.41 38.98 22.94
CA HIS A 992 3.09 37.81 22.37
C HIS A 992 3.29 37.89 20.84
N THR A 993 2.54 38.76 20.14
CA THR A 993 2.68 38.99 18.69
C THR A 993 3.52 40.23 18.32
N ARG A 994 3.87 41.06 19.31
CA ARG A 994 4.60 42.33 19.09
C ARG A 994 6.11 42.14 19.01
N CYS A 995 6.65 41.12 19.69
CA CYS A 995 8.07 40.80 19.66
C CYS A 995 8.42 40.04 18.36
N LYS A 996 9.13 40.71 17.44
CA LYS A 996 9.58 40.10 16.17
C LYS A 996 11.10 40.15 16.05
N THR A 997 11.73 39.00 15.86
CA THR A 997 13.18 38.91 15.58
C THR A 997 13.38 38.88 14.07
N VAL A 998 14.19 39.80 13.53
CA VAL A 998 14.49 39.86 12.09
C VAL A 998 15.92 39.39 11.85
N LEU A 999 16.07 38.27 11.15
CA LEU A 999 17.36 37.79 10.63
C LEU A 999 17.74 38.55 9.36
N THR A 1000 19.05 38.75 9.16
CA THR A 1000 19.60 39.35 7.94
C THR A 1000 20.22 38.24 7.07
N SER A 1001 19.82 38.17 5.80
CA SER A 1001 20.34 37.21 4.82
C SER A 1001 21.84 37.41 4.57
N ARG A 1002 22.60 36.33 4.36
CA ARG A 1002 23.99 36.41 3.84
C ARG A 1002 24.05 36.47 2.31
N VAL A 1003 22.94 36.22 1.64
CA VAL A 1003 22.85 36.16 0.17
C VAL A 1003 22.18 37.42 -0.36
N GLY A 1004 22.82 38.04 -1.35
CA GLY A 1004 22.34 39.23 -2.07
C GLY A 1004 23.48 40.23 -2.34
N GLY A 1005 23.47 40.87 -3.50
CA GLY A 1005 24.54 41.78 -3.94
C GLY A 1005 24.83 42.92 -2.96
N LEU A 1006 23.80 43.44 -2.27
CA LEU A 1006 23.97 44.50 -1.26
C LEU A 1006 24.53 43.99 0.08
N MET A 1007 24.23 42.74 0.46
CA MET A 1007 24.66 42.18 1.75
C MET A 1007 26.15 41.84 1.78
N ALA A 1008 26.78 41.63 0.61
CA ALA A 1008 28.23 41.51 0.49
C ALA A 1008 28.98 42.80 0.91
N PHE A 1009 28.31 43.96 0.85
CA PHE A 1009 28.86 45.27 1.24
C PHE A 1009 28.40 45.74 2.64
N ALA A 1010 27.57 44.95 3.33
CA ALA A 1010 27.06 45.32 4.65
C ALA A 1010 28.14 45.12 5.73
N GLN A 1011 28.59 46.21 6.36
CA GLN A 1011 29.46 46.12 7.53
C GLN A 1011 28.63 45.87 8.79
N LYS A 1012 28.88 44.74 9.46
CA LYS A 1012 28.27 44.41 10.75
C LYS A 1012 28.88 45.33 11.82
N ARG A 1013 28.11 46.32 12.28
CA ARG A 1013 28.51 47.16 13.42
C ARG A 1013 28.22 46.43 14.73
N ASN A 1014 29.15 46.51 15.67
CA ASN A 1014 28.96 45.96 17.00
C ASN A 1014 27.87 46.73 17.75
N THR A 1015 27.09 46.02 18.55
CA THR A 1015 26.03 46.60 19.39
C THR A 1015 26.19 46.15 20.83
N CYS A 1016 25.83 47.02 21.77
CA CYS A 1016 25.80 46.72 23.20
C CYS A 1016 24.85 45.55 23.45
N ILE A 1017 25.31 44.51 24.16
CA ILE A 1017 24.50 43.32 24.44
C ILE A 1017 23.25 43.68 25.26
N GLY A 1018 23.39 44.59 26.24
CA GLY A 1018 22.32 45.02 27.13
C GLY A 1018 21.25 45.90 26.47
N CYS A 1019 21.63 47.01 25.83
CA CYS A 1019 20.68 48.00 25.30
C CYS A 1019 20.60 48.09 23.77
N LYS A 1020 21.37 47.28 23.04
CA LYS A 1020 21.44 47.25 21.56
C LYS A 1020 21.94 48.55 20.90
N ALA A 1021 22.46 49.51 21.66
CA ALA A 1021 23.11 50.71 21.11
C ALA A 1021 24.35 50.34 20.27
N VAL A 1022 24.54 51.00 19.12
CA VAL A 1022 25.70 50.77 18.24
C VAL A 1022 26.99 51.22 18.93
N LEU A 1023 28.00 50.36 18.93
CA LEU A 1023 29.31 50.60 19.55
C LEU A 1023 30.34 50.98 18.49
N LYS A 1024 31.27 51.86 18.88
CA LYS A 1024 32.40 52.30 18.05
C LYS A 1024 33.62 51.37 18.19
N ALA A 1025 33.70 50.62 19.29
CA ALA A 1025 34.79 49.70 19.62
C ALA A 1025 34.26 48.27 19.75
N ASP A 1026 35.15 47.28 19.72
CA ASP A 1026 34.83 45.86 19.87
C ASP A 1026 34.64 45.44 21.33
N THR A 1027 33.79 46.19 22.06
CA THR A 1027 33.42 45.86 23.45
C THR A 1027 32.08 45.14 23.48
N ALA A 1028 31.83 44.30 24.49
CA ALA A 1028 30.52 43.66 24.70
C ALA A 1028 29.41 44.69 24.99
N MET A 1029 29.74 45.78 25.68
CA MET A 1029 28.75 46.70 26.25
C MET A 1029 29.12 48.17 26.09
N CYS A 1030 28.11 49.03 26.23
CA CYS A 1030 28.30 50.46 26.40
C CYS A 1030 28.54 50.83 27.87
N ASP A 1031 29.09 52.02 28.10
CA ASP A 1031 29.42 52.51 29.43
C ASP A 1031 28.22 52.54 30.39
N PHE A 1032 27.01 52.75 29.86
CA PHE A 1032 25.78 52.75 30.65
C PHE A 1032 25.39 51.35 31.14
N CYS A 1033 25.51 50.33 30.29
CA CYS A 1033 25.16 48.95 30.62
C CYS A 1033 26.25 48.23 31.43
N LYS A 1034 27.45 48.80 31.54
CA LYS A 1034 28.58 48.22 32.24
C LYS A 1034 28.28 47.84 33.70
N LYS A 1035 27.38 48.58 34.36
CA LYS A 1035 26.92 48.25 35.72
C LYS A 1035 26.18 46.90 35.82
N LYS A 1036 25.64 46.39 34.72
CA LYS A 1036 24.93 45.11 34.62
C LYS A 1036 25.75 44.02 33.92
N GLU A 1037 27.07 44.19 33.83
CA GLU A 1037 27.98 43.25 33.16
C GLU A 1037 27.84 41.83 33.67
N SER A 1038 27.93 41.65 34.98
CA SER A 1038 27.87 40.33 35.60
C SER A 1038 26.55 39.62 35.34
N GLU A 1039 25.42 40.34 35.46
CA GLU A 1039 24.08 39.79 35.20
C GLU A 1039 23.92 39.37 33.73
N LEU A 1040 24.34 40.23 32.80
CA LEU A 1040 24.25 39.94 31.37
C LEU A 1040 25.18 38.80 30.96
N TYR A 1041 26.39 38.74 31.51
CA TYR A 1041 27.32 37.64 31.28
C TYR A 1041 26.74 36.31 31.80
N GLN A 1042 26.23 36.28 33.03
CA GLN A 1042 25.58 35.09 33.62
C GLN A 1042 24.41 34.59 32.76
N LYS A 1043 23.64 35.50 32.17
CA LYS A 1043 22.54 35.13 31.26
C LYS A 1043 23.03 34.50 29.96
N GLU A 1044 24.02 35.13 29.30
CA GLU A 1044 24.52 34.65 28.02
C GLU A 1044 25.34 33.35 28.16
N ILE A 1045 26.06 33.16 29.27
CA ILE A 1045 26.81 31.92 29.56
C ILE A 1045 25.88 30.75 29.89
N ALA A 1046 24.78 30.99 30.62
CA ALA A 1046 23.76 29.96 30.86
C ALA A 1046 23.10 29.52 29.55
N HIS A 1047 22.87 30.45 28.62
CA HIS A 1047 22.36 30.13 27.29
C HIS A 1047 23.37 29.30 26.48
N LEU A 1048 24.67 29.66 26.53
CA LEU A 1048 25.74 28.88 25.89
C LEU A 1048 25.77 27.44 26.42
N SER A 1049 25.74 27.26 27.74
CA SER A 1049 25.73 25.94 28.39
C SER A 1049 24.54 25.07 27.94
N THR A 1050 23.36 25.67 27.78
CA THR A 1050 22.16 24.97 27.25
C THR A 1050 22.38 24.50 25.80
N LEU A 1051 23.04 25.32 24.97
CA LEU A 1051 23.36 24.96 23.58
C LEU A 1051 24.42 23.86 23.50
N GLU A 1052 25.42 23.87 24.38
CA GLU A 1052 26.45 22.83 24.48
C GLU A 1052 25.87 21.46 24.86
N GLU A 1053 24.97 21.42 25.86
CA GLU A 1053 24.26 20.20 26.24
C GLU A 1053 23.46 19.66 25.05
N LYS A 1054 22.69 20.53 24.40
CA LYS A 1054 21.86 20.16 23.26
C LYS A 1054 22.71 19.67 22.07
N PHE A 1055 23.83 20.33 21.79
CA PHE A 1055 24.77 19.92 20.75
C PHE A 1055 25.28 18.50 21.03
N SER A 1056 25.76 18.25 22.25
CA SER A 1056 26.32 16.97 22.66
C SER A 1056 25.29 15.84 22.57
N ARG A 1057 24.06 16.08 23.05
CA ARG A 1057 22.97 15.09 22.97
C ARG A 1057 22.64 14.71 21.54
N LEU A 1058 22.55 15.68 20.63
CA LEU A 1058 22.14 15.43 19.23
C LEU A 1058 23.22 14.69 18.44
N TRP A 1059 24.47 15.11 18.55
CA TRP A 1059 25.57 14.46 17.83
C TRP A 1059 25.87 13.07 18.37
N THR A 1060 25.79 12.86 19.69
CA THR A 1060 25.93 11.51 20.29
C THR A 1060 24.78 10.60 19.87
N GLN A 1061 23.54 11.11 19.78
CA GLN A 1061 22.41 10.32 19.30
C GLN A 1061 22.59 9.88 17.84
N CYS A 1062 23.20 10.73 17.00
CA CYS A 1062 23.56 10.34 15.63
C CYS A 1062 24.56 9.17 15.61
N GLN A 1063 25.55 9.14 16.50
CA GLN A 1063 26.50 8.02 16.59
C GLN A 1063 25.80 6.72 17.01
N ARG A 1064 24.91 6.78 18.02
CA ARG A 1064 24.11 5.62 18.43
C ARG A 1064 23.21 5.08 17.32
N CYS A 1065 22.59 5.98 16.54
CA CYS A 1065 21.74 5.62 15.41
C CYS A 1065 22.55 4.99 14.26
N GLN A 1066 23.76 5.49 14.01
CA GLN A 1066 24.69 4.93 13.04
C GLN A 1066 25.24 3.56 13.47
N GLY A 1067 25.42 3.35 14.78
CA GLY A 1067 26.00 2.14 15.37
C GLY A 1067 27.50 2.26 15.69
N SER A 1068 28.22 3.23 15.09
CA SER A 1068 29.65 3.44 15.34
C SER A 1068 29.92 4.69 16.18
N LEU A 1069 30.84 4.56 17.14
CA LEU A 1069 31.38 5.66 17.94
C LEU A 1069 32.69 6.22 17.38
N HIS A 1070 33.32 5.51 16.45
CA HIS A 1070 34.68 5.79 15.97
C HIS A 1070 34.75 6.19 14.50
N GLU A 1071 33.62 6.18 13.79
CA GLU A 1071 33.52 6.57 12.39
C GLU A 1071 32.65 7.82 12.22
N ASP A 1072 32.85 8.54 11.11
CA ASP A 1072 32.06 9.73 10.79
C ASP A 1072 30.59 9.40 10.52
N VAL A 1073 29.70 10.29 11.00
CA VAL A 1073 28.26 10.26 10.72
C VAL A 1073 27.98 10.90 9.36
N LEU A 1074 27.58 10.10 8.37
CA LEU A 1074 27.37 10.56 6.98
C LEU A 1074 25.89 10.64 6.58
N CYS A 1075 24.99 10.49 7.54
CA CYS A 1075 23.54 10.45 7.31
C CYS A 1075 22.95 11.77 6.76
N THR A 1076 22.19 11.68 5.66
CA THR A 1076 21.46 12.79 5.03
C THR A 1076 19.92 12.67 5.09
N SER A 1077 19.41 11.81 5.98
CA SER A 1077 17.97 11.53 6.07
C SER A 1077 17.14 12.78 6.39
N ARG A 1078 16.46 13.30 5.37
CA ARG A 1078 15.56 14.47 5.47
C ARG A 1078 14.30 14.22 6.32
N ASP A 1079 13.93 12.96 6.49
CA ASP A 1079 12.79 12.55 7.32
C ASP A 1079 13.13 12.45 8.81
N CYS A 1080 14.42 12.55 9.18
CA CYS A 1080 14.86 12.49 10.57
C CYS A 1080 14.73 13.87 11.23
N PRO A 1081 14.04 14.01 12.38
CA PRO A 1081 13.91 15.29 13.07
C PRO A 1081 15.26 15.85 13.55
N ILE A 1082 16.24 14.98 13.81
CA ILE A 1082 17.59 15.38 14.26
C ILE A 1082 18.39 16.01 13.11
N PHE A 1083 18.11 15.65 11.85
CA PHE A 1083 18.95 16.01 10.71
C PHE A 1083 19.13 17.52 10.54
N TYR A 1084 18.03 18.29 10.51
CA TYR A 1084 18.10 19.75 10.44
C TYR A 1084 18.49 20.38 11.79
N MET A 1085 18.02 19.80 12.89
CA MET A 1085 18.22 20.33 14.23
C MET A 1085 19.69 20.34 14.65
N ARG A 1086 20.45 19.27 14.35
CA ARG A 1086 21.89 19.21 14.68
C ARG A 1086 22.70 20.29 13.96
N LYS A 1087 22.35 20.60 12.70
CA LYS A 1087 23.00 21.66 11.91
C LYS A 1087 22.64 23.05 12.41
N LYS A 1088 21.38 23.27 12.81
CA LYS A 1088 20.96 24.53 13.44
C LYS A 1088 21.68 24.76 14.76
N VAL A 1089 21.68 23.79 15.67
CA VAL A 1089 22.32 23.92 16.99
C VAL A 1089 23.83 24.14 16.86
N GLN A 1090 24.49 23.45 15.92
CA GLN A 1090 25.91 23.70 15.61
C GLN A 1090 26.18 25.18 15.26
N LYS A 1091 25.28 25.80 14.49
CA LYS A 1091 25.40 27.20 14.12
C LYS A 1091 25.08 28.15 15.27
N ASP A 1092 23.96 27.91 15.96
CA ASP A 1092 23.52 28.73 17.09
C ASP A 1092 24.60 28.75 18.18
N LEU A 1093 25.23 27.59 18.44
CA LEU A 1093 26.36 27.47 19.36
C LEU A 1093 27.55 28.34 18.93
N GLY A 1094 27.97 28.24 17.67
CA GLY A 1094 29.10 29.04 17.15
C GLY A 1094 28.82 30.55 17.09
N ASP A 1095 27.55 30.97 16.92
CA ASP A 1095 27.17 32.38 17.00
C ASP A 1095 27.12 32.88 18.46
N GLN A 1096 26.67 32.05 19.41
CA GLN A 1096 26.63 32.37 20.84
C GLN A 1096 28.03 32.42 21.46
N GLU A 1097 28.93 31.50 21.07
CA GLU A 1097 30.33 31.48 21.51
C GLU A 1097 31.03 32.80 21.14
N LYS A 1098 30.84 33.28 19.91
CA LYS A 1098 31.34 34.59 19.45
C LYS A 1098 30.73 35.78 20.18
N LEU A 1099 29.51 35.65 20.70
CA LEU A 1099 28.87 36.70 21.47
C LEU A 1099 29.47 36.77 22.88
N VAL A 1100 29.65 35.61 23.52
CA VAL A 1100 30.25 35.49 24.86
C VAL A 1100 31.72 35.91 24.84
N SER A 1101 32.47 35.62 23.78
CA SER A 1101 33.88 36.01 23.66
C SER A 1101 34.12 37.53 23.67
N ARG A 1102 33.08 38.35 23.46
CA ARG A 1102 33.16 39.82 23.52
C ARG A 1102 33.33 40.38 24.92
N PHE A 1103 33.04 39.61 25.97
CA PHE A 1103 33.22 40.03 27.36
C PHE A 1103 34.70 40.01 27.80
N GLY A 1104 35.59 39.45 26.97
CA GLY A 1104 36.98 39.18 27.35
C GLY A 1104 37.09 37.91 28.18
N TRP A 1105 38.23 37.22 28.08
CA TRP A 1105 38.58 36.14 29.00
C TRP A 1105 39.25 36.72 30.24
#